data_AF-A0A970LMQ0-F1
#
_entry.id   AF-A0A970LMQ0-F1
#
_cell.length_a   1.000
_cell.length_b   1.000
_cell.length_c   1.000
_cell.angle_alpha   90.00
_cell.angle_beta   90.00
_cell.angle_gamma   90.00
#
_symmetry.space_group_name_H-M   'P 1'
#
loop_
_entity.id
_entity.type
_entity.pdbx_description
1 polymer ?
#
loop_
_entity_poly.entity_id
_entity_poly.type
_entity_poly.pdbx_seq_one_letter_code
_entity_poly.pdbx_strand_id
1 'polypeptide(L)'
;MFIKRFGRIKKRTFAVLAICLLAVILPVFFLFITTTKQVKSSNIAHFSLNERASRQSVQGLGYNLISYHDENLLKNNSFEPLVYKQNFNVDSGDEETLKIVMPDDLEAGSYEDDFFIGAKAEVLTNDPEGNPVLKKTGIVEEILSDQIDDFQSLQLPPDLPQEIRWSTVAELEQKVVLGGSKGYILYIDAFTETHLLKLPTTNDIVGICVFDNNFLAVDQKGVFYKSTDALNWQRVFSADQKFLLNKASEQDSGAQNESSEQDTINWHDLSSYVDEQGKTIFMAVGEEGYLIYGDLENYYVGRINTKQNINSVTANANGFYLVGDNSSAFYSANGEVFQILDIPLQANWQTIASRGNQILLGGDQGEVVFSNDGSQFENISSDSITGISLQFSEQNDQSSLEQIVFNPSFVSCSILGNEQFVMLDSRGLLYFSQDLGKNWSSLNERQGNRYNLIQRLSSGRLVRAGFDSGVEYAAMGLTIKLDSKLEQGKYEDGDLLRLEQLATKPNIKPLLEKDEILPGEWFVSDPQVADVQFRENSPEGGKSSLRIDLTESINPIDQLFGIYSDQELDLETSLTADYILQQNISEPEIDKLKNNAIFDFEFWAKSNSPDPIELSLSIKGLNLESEQFSKEIHGDWKKYQGVFVVPKNSVQDDSLVWLQIEFHGSGTIFLDNIRIKVADHFEQDLFADLADDLANVPIMRLELVPLGDQAYPSESWLSSEKSYSFYYQDEGNLKIISQPNLVTCLEACRKYNINPWLTINSQASDLELRHFMQYLFGQQNTPLGELRDQHGALGRYSETFNRFYLEINDQNKLFVNDWQKKSYVNRVIQILSETPEYTQIKNRLVFIDGMEYKENIISSDADYHASDFTLQDDISNIDQLNQHIENFSEMIPRNPGRMSTSGFDLVRRTELLNPDIRLADLISVSLSMLGDEVEAALLNFDLTSDIPENSFVECYAQIGRSIAGMSPYVLSSNYEQENIIAFAYGSENKRTIIIANLSDSSASCQILNIDLKGFQQSFYDANGELLEQSVMKLSKTVFSILPGGVVVLEGNVK
;
A
#
# COMPACT_ATOMS: atom_id res chain seq x y z
N MET A 1 -38.75 91.73 17.22
CA MET A 1 -37.81 92.86 17.01
C MET A 1 -36.62 92.29 16.25
N PHE A 2 -36.21 92.66 15.04
CA PHE A 2 -36.46 93.83 14.19
C PHE A 2 -36.34 93.36 12.72
N ILE A 3 -37.33 93.70 11.89
CA ILE A 3 -37.13 93.81 10.44
C ILE A 3 -36.46 95.16 10.19
N LYS A 4 -35.36 95.20 9.41
CA LYS A 4 -35.13 96.30 8.45
C LYS A 4 -34.02 96.02 7.42
N ARG A 5 -34.48 96.01 6.17
CA ARG A 5 -33.88 96.60 4.95
C ARG A 5 -32.46 96.18 4.56
N PHE A 6 -32.36 95.22 3.64
CA PHE A 6 -31.29 95.22 2.64
C PHE A 6 -31.75 95.95 1.37
N GLY A 7 -30.94 96.93 0.97
CA GLY A 7 -31.18 97.81 -0.16
C GLY A 7 -31.05 97.13 -1.52
N ARG A 8 -31.64 97.77 -2.52
CA ARG A 8 -31.63 97.39 -3.95
C ARG A 8 -30.22 97.02 -4.43
N ILE A 9 -29.97 95.72 -4.59
CA ILE A 9 -28.80 95.21 -5.32
C ILE A 9 -28.95 95.64 -6.79
N LYS A 10 -27.96 96.35 -7.33
CA LYS A 10 -27.94 96.79 -8.72
C LYS A 10 -27.98 95.55 -9.64
N LYS A 11 -28.82 95.55 -10.68
CA LYS A 11 -29.03 94.42 -11.60
C LYS A 11 -27.73 93.77 -12.11
N ARG A 12 -26.66 94.55 -12.30
CA ARG A 12 -25.34 94.03 -12.70
C ARG A 12 -24.69 93.13 -11.64
N THR A 13 -24.77 93.50 -10.36
CA THR A 13 -24.19 92.70 -9.28
C THR A 13 -24.92 91.39 -9.11
N PHE A 14 -26.25 91.39 -9.30
CA PHE A 14 -27.06 90.17 -9.28
C PHE A 14 -26.73 89.23 -10.45
N ALA A 15 -26.53 89.78 -11.66
CA ALA A 15 -26.15 88.99 -12.82
C ALA A 15 -24.76 88.34 -12.67
N VAL A 16 -23.78 89.07 -12.14
CA VAL A 16 -22.43 88.51 -11.90
C VAL A 16 -22.48 87.45 -10.80
N LEU A 17 -23.21 87.68 -9.71
CA LEU A 17 -23.40 86.67 -8.67
C LEU A 17 -24.09 85.41 -9.19
N ALA A 18 -25.12 85.57 -10.04
CA ALA A 18 -25.82 84.45 -10.64
C ALA A 18 -24.90 83.64 -11.58
N ILE A 19 -24.05 84.31 -12.37
CA ILE A 19 -23.09 83.65 -13.26
C ILE A 19 -21.98 82.94 -12.46
N CYS A 20 -21.44 83.56 -11.41
CA CYS A 20 -20.46 82.92 -10.53
C CYS A 20 -21.07 81.72 -9.79
N LEU A 21 -22.32 81.84 -9.33
CA LEU A 21 -23.04 80.74 -8.68
C LEU A 21 -23.27 79.58 -9.67
N LEU A 22 -23.68 79.88 -10.91
CA LEU A 22 -23.82 78.88 -11.97
C LEU A 22 -22.48 78.24 -12.32
N ALA A 23 -21.39 79.00 -12.38
CA ALA A 23 -20.06 78.48 -12.67
C ALA A 23 -19.50 77.56 -11.57
N VAL A 24 -20.01 77.65 -10.33
CA VAL A 24 -19.67 76.73 -9.22
C VAL A 24 -20.65 75.57 -9.14
N ILE A 25 -21.95 75.83 -9.32
CA ILE A 25 -22.98 74.79 -9.25
C ILE A 25 -22.85 73.82 -10.43
N LEU A 26 -22.54 74.26 -11.64
CA LEU A 26 -22.43 73.36 -12.79
C LEU A 26 -21.33 72.29 -12.61
N PRO A 27 -20.09 72.63 -12.22
CA PRO A 27 -19.07 71.63 -11.92
C PRO A 27 -19.44 70.74 -10.74
N VAL A 28 -19.99 71.28 -9.65
CA VAL A 28 -20.40 70.48 -8.48
C VAL A 28 -21.55 69.53 -8.85
N PHE A 29 -22.50 69.99 -9.66
CA PHE A 29 -23.62 69.19 -10.14
C PHE A 29 -23.17 68.16 -11.18
N PHE A 30 -22.21 68.50 -12.03
CA PHE A 30 -21.61 67.56 -12.97
C PHE A 30 -20.79 66.51 -12.22
N LEU A 31 -20.01 66.92 -11.20
CA LEU A 31 -19.24 66.05 -10.33
C LEU A 31 -20.17 65.15 -9.49
N PHE A 32 -21.29 65.68 -9.00
CA PHE A 32 -22.36 64.94 -8.33
C PHE A 32 -23.05 63.95 -9.27
N ILE A 33 -23.31 64.32 -10.52
CA ILE A 33 -23.88 63.40 -11.52
C ILE A 33 -22.86 62.34 -11.93
N THR A 34 -21.57 62.68 -12.08
CA THR A 34 -20.55 61.68 -12.39
C THR A 34 -20.30 60.76 -11.22
N THR A 35 -20.28 61.23 -9.97
CA THR A 35 -20.19 60.35 -8.80
C THR A 35 -21.45 59.52 -8.62
N THR A 36 -22.66 60.07 -8.85
CA THR A 36 -23.91 59.28 -8.74
C THR A 36 -24.19 58.37 -9.94
N LYS A 37 -23.59 58.61 -11.11
CA LYS A 37 -23.68 57.70 -12.28
C LYS A 37 -22.51 56.72 -12.39
N GLN A 38 -21.36 56.98 -11.75
CA GLN A 38 -20.27 56.00 -11.59
C GLN A 38 -20.41 55.14 -10.34
N VAL A 39 -21.18 55.58 -9.34
CA VAL A 39 -21.80 54.66 -8.39
C VAL A 39 -22.97 54.01 -9.12
N LYS A 40 -22.65 53.01 -9.98
CA LYS A 40 -23.50 51.81 -10.05
C LYS A 40 -23.82 51.49 -8.59
N SER A 41 -25.09 51.35 -8.24
CA SER A 41 -25.51 50.78 -6.96
C SER A 41 -24.59 49.61 -6.65
N SER A 42 -23.65 49.85 -5.73
CA SER A 42 -22.59 48.92 -5.37
C SER A 42 -23.24 47.60 -5.01
N ASN A 43 -22.74 46.52 -5.61
CA ASN A 43 -23.21 45.14 -5.51
C ASN A 43 -23.35 44.69 -4.04
N ILE A 44 -24.47 45.05 -3.38
CA ILE A 44 -24.82 44.48 -2.08
C ILE A 44 -25.56 43.18 -2.38
N ALA A 45 -24.95 42.08 -1.98
CA ALA A 45 -25.56 40.77 -2.01
C ALA A 45 -26.79 40.74 -1.09
N HIS A 46 -27.95 40.33 -1.60
CA HIS A 46 -29.18 40.26 -0.83
C HIS A 46 -29.67 38.81 -0.74
N PHE A 47 -29.61 38.22 0.46
CA PHE A 47 -30.12 36.88 0.72
C PHE A 47 -31.42 36.93 1.51
N SER A 48 -32.43 36.15 1.12
CA SER A 48 -33.68 35.99 1.85
C SER A 48 -33.81 34.55 2.34
N LEU A 49 -34.01 34.37 3.64
CA LEU A 49 -34.25 33.06 4.25
C LEU A 49 -35.67 32.59 3.94
N ASN A 50 -35.80 31.44 3.27
CA ASN A 50 -37.06 30.84 2.86
C ASN A 50 -37.40 29.61 3.74
N GLU A 51 -38.16 28.66 3.19
CA GLU A 51 -38.55 27.42 3.86
C GLU A 51 -37.37 26.45 4.07
N ARG A 52 -37.58 25.42 4.89
CA ARG A 52 -36.60 24.36 5.11
C ARG A 52 -36.35 23.61 3.80
N ALA A 53 -35.07 23.44 3.45
CA ALA A 53 -34.65 22.71 2.26
C ALA A 53 -34.88 21.19 2.45
N SER A 54 -34.53 20.69 3.63
CA SER A 54 -34.74 19.28 4.02
C SER A 54 -35.38 19.18 5.40
N ARG A 55 -36.05 18.06 5.65
CA ARG A 55 -36.54 17.70 7.00
C ARG A 55 -35.48 16.93 7.81
N GLN A 56 -34.42 16.46 7.17
CA GLN A 56 -33.32 15.79 7.85
C GLN A 56 -32.43 16.82 8.55
N SER A 57 -31.84 16.40 9.65
CA SER A 57 -30.88 17.17 10.42
C SER A 57 -29.48 16.71 10.06
N VAL A 58 -28.61 17.64 9.72
CA VAL A 58 -27.21 17.32 9.40
C VAL A 58 -26.50 16.80 10.64
N GLN A 59 -25.58 15.86 10.48
CA GLN A 59 -24.67 15.50 11.56
C GLN A 59 -23.71 16.67 11.85
N GLY A 60 -23.29 17.40 10.80
CA GLY A 60 -22.52 18.64 10.90
C GLY A 60 -21.07 18.49 10.44
N LEU A 61 -20.21 19.40 10.89
CA LEU A 61 -18.78 19.36 10.60
C LEU A 61 -18.01 18.69 11.74
N GLY A 62 -16.96 17.95 11.43
CA GLY A 62 -16.14 17.24 12.42
C GLY A 62 -14.65 17.14 12.05
N TYR A 63 -13.91 16.28 12.74
CA TYR A 63 -12.49 16.09 12.48
C TYR A 63 -12.14 14.66 12.14
N ASN A 64 -11.17 14.51 11.25
CA ASN A 64 -10.46 13.27 11.03
C ASN A 64 -9.07 13.38 11.63
N LEU A 65 -8.84 12.63 12.70
CA LEU A 65 -7.57 12.64 13.42
C LEU A 65 -6.63 11.59 12.81
N ILE A 66 -5.60 12.08 12.10
CA ILE A 66 -4.70 11.24 11.30
C ILE A 66 -3.42 10.86 12.03
N SER A 67 -2.99 11.66 13.00
CA SER A 67 -1.74 11.49 13.74
C SER A 67 -1.89 12.03 15.16
N TYR A 68 -0.96 11.64 16.03
CA TYR A 68 -0.81 12.20 17.37
C TYR A 68 0.66 12.35 17.71
N HIS A 69 0.97 13.29 18.59
CA HIS A 69 2.29 13.42 19.15
C HIS A 69 2.42 12.54 20.40
N ASP A 70 3.20 11.46 20.31
CA ASP A 70 3.68 10.76 21.51
C ASP A 70 4.72 11.67 22.20
N GLU A 71 4.45 12.16 23.40
CA GLU A 71 5.38 13.06 24.12
C GLU A 71 6.74 12.40 24.43
N ASN A 72 6.86 11.09 24.21
CA ASN A 72 8.10 10.36 24.36
C ASN A 72 9.15 10.80 23.34
N LEU A 73 10.35 11.16 23.83
CA LEU A 73 11.50 11.50 22.98
C LEU A 73 12.06 10.27 22.23
N LEU A 74 11.67 9.07 22.65
CA LEU A 74 12.14 7.80 22.10
C LEU A 74 11.06 7.15 21.23
N LYS A 75 11.51 6.44 20.20
CA LYS A 75 10.67 5.52 19.42
C LYS A 75 11.10 4.08 19.68
N ASN A 76 10.29 3.10 19.29
CA ASN A 76 10.48 1.68 19.57
C ASN A 76 10.80 1.40 21.07
N ASN A 77 10.03 2.01 21.96
CA ASN A 77 10.27 2.01 23.40
C ASN A 77 10.03 0.66 24.08
N SER A 78 9.23 -0.20 23.46
CA SER A 78 8.84 -1.52 23.99
C SER A 78 9.31 -2.68 23.11
N PHE A 79 10.22 -2.42 22.16
CA PHE A 79 10.84 -3.44 21.29
C PHE A 79 9.84 -4.33 20.58
N GLU A 80 8.75 -3.74 20.08
CA GLU A 80 7.63 -4.47 19.51
C GLU A 80 8.04 -5.32 18.29
N PRO A 81 7.37 -6.46 18.05
CA PRO A 81 7.64 -7.32 16.91
C PRO A 81 7.31 -6.64 15.59
N LEU A 82 8.04 -7.02 14.53
CA LEU A 82 7.60 -6.79 13.17
C LEU A 82 6.40 -7.69 12.87
N VAL A 83 5.46 -7.18 12.08
CA VAL A 83 4.29 -7.93 11.61
C VAL A 83 4.35 -8.13 10.11
N TYR A 84 4.06 -9.35 9.68
CA TYR A 84 3.89 -9.73 8.29
C TYR A 84 2.53 -10.37 8.14
N LYS A 85 1.68 -9.80 7.29
CA LYS A 85 0.42 -10.42 6.90
C LYS A 85 0.45 -10.72 5.41
N GLN A 86 0.01 -11.93 5.06
CA GLN A 86 -0.05 -12.39 3.69
C GLN A 86 -1.42 -13.02 3.39
N ASN A 87 -1.90 -12.83 2.16
CA ASN A 87 -3.17 -13.37 1.71
C ASN A 87 -2.93 -14.23 0.48
N PHE A 88 -3.44 -15.45 0.51
CA PHE A 88 -3.31 -16.41 -0.58
C PHE A 88 -4.69 -16.91 -0.99
N ASN A 89 -4.93 -16.97 -2.30
CA ASN A 89 -6.07 -17.73 -2.82
C ASN A 89 -5.68 -19.20 -2.86
N VAL A 90 -6.48 -20.03 -2.20
CA VAL A 90 -6.32 -21.49 -2.22
C VAL A 90 -6.84 -21.99 -3.56
N ASP A 91 -6.05 -22.84 -4.20
CA ASP A 91 -6.41 -23.50 -5.46
C ASP A 91 -7.09 -24.83 -5.19
N SER A 92 -6.54 -25.61 -4.26
CA SER A 92 -7.07 -26.92 -3.91
C SER A 92 -6.54 -27.39 -2.56
N GLY A 93 -6.97 -28.55 -2.10
CA GLY A 93 -6.45 -29.16 -0.88
C GLY A 93 -7.32 -30.31 -0.38
N ASP A 94 -6.94 -30.84 0.77
CA ASP A 94 -7.69 -31.87 1.48
C ASP A 94 -8.19 -31.37 2.84
N GLU A 95 -8.42 -32.25 3.80
CA GLU A 95 -8.83 -31.87 5.15
C GLU A 95 -7.67 -31.31 6.00
N GLU A 96 -6.41 -31.48 5.58
CA GLU A 96 -5.20 -31.21 6.37
C GLU A 96 -4.29 -30.17 5.68
N THR A 97 -4.24 -30.18 4.36
CA THR A 97 -3.27 -29.46 3.54
C THR A 97 -3.96 -28.55 2.52
N LEU A 98 -3.50 -27.31 2.45
CA LEU A 98 -3.88 -26.31 1.47
C LEU A 98 -2.83 -26.29 0.35
N LYS A 99 -3.26 -26.18 -0.90
CA LYS A 99 -2.41 -26.00 -2.07
C LYS A 99 -2.70 -24.62 -2.67
N ILE A 100 -1.64 -23.85 -2.90
CA ILE A 100 -1.70 -22.46 -3.37
C ILE A 100 -0.82 -22.35 -4.59
N VAL A 101 -1.36 -21.95 -5.75
CA VAL A 101 -0.54 -21.69 -6.94
C VAL A 101 0.28 -20.42 -6.73
N MET A 102 1.60 -20.50 -6.95
CA MET A 102 2.50 -19.36 -6.86
C MET A 102 2.74 -18.78 -8.26
N PRO A 103 2.31 -17.54 -8.58
CA PRO A 103 2.74 -16.89 -9.82
C PRO A 103 4.27 -16.65 -9.82
N ASP A 104 4.88 -16.55 -11.00
CA ASP A 104 6.33 -16.49 -11.17
C ASP A 104 6.95 -15.10 -10.95
N ASP A 105 6.19 -14.13 -10.43
CA ASP A 105 6.66 -12.79 -10.11
C ASP A 105 6.80 -12.57 -8.60
N LEU A 106 8.05 -12.73 -8.13
CA LEU A 106 8.79 -11.78 -7.29
C LEU A 106 8.01 -10.91 -6.29
N GLU A 107 7.26 -11.53 -5.38
CA GLU A 107 7.12 -11.04 -3.98
C GLU A 107 7.04 -12.21 -3.00
N ALA A 108 6.34 -13.29 -3.39
CA ALA A 108 6.12 -14.48 -2.56
C ALA A 108 7.37 -15.38 -2.37
N GLY A 109 8.50 -15.06 -3.01
CA GLY A 109 9.80 -15.74 -2.82
C GLY A 109 10.79 -14.99 -1.92
N SER A 110 10.36 -13.93 -1.21
CA SER A 110 11.24 -13.15 -0.33
C SER A 110 11.36 -13.71 1.08
N TYR A 111 10.52 -14.67 1.44
CA TYR A 111 10.50 -15.30 2.76
C TYR A 111 11.25 -16.63 2.68
N GLU A 112 12.09 -16.92 3.69
CA GLU A 112 12.69 -18.26 3.82
C GLU A 112 11.58 -19.32 3.88
N ASP A 113 11.85 -20.55 3.40
CA ASP A 113 10.84 -21.62 3.27
C ASP A 113 10.07 -21.90 4.58
N ASP A 114 10.72 -21.66 5.73
CA ASP A 114 10.18 -21.89 7.07
C ASP A 114 9.61 -20.63 7.75
N PHE A 115 9.64 -19.46 7.10
CA PHE A 115 9.36 -18.17 7.74
C PHE A 115 7.95 -18.08 8.37
N PHE A 116 6.95 -18.61 7.67
CA PHE A 116 5.56 -18.62 8.15
C PHE A 116 5.23 -19.84 9.01
N ILE A 117 6.19 -20.71 9.34
CA ILE A 117 5.96 -21.78 10.31
C ILE A 117 5.68 -21.15 11.69
N GLY A 118 4.57 -21.54 12.30
CA GLY A 118 4.08 -20.92 13.53
C GLY A 118 3.20 -19.68 13.31
N ALA A 119 3.00 -19.23 12.07
CA ALA A 119 2.09 -18.14 11.74
C ALA A 119 0.65 -18.49 12.12
N LYS A 120 -0.13 -17.51 12.54
CA LYS A 120 -1.58 -17.66 12.67
C LYS A 120 -2.19 -17.72 11.27
N ALA A 121 -3.11 -18.65 11.06
CA ALA A 121 -3.80 -18.83 9.80
C ALA A 121 -5.32 -18.72 9.98
N GLU A 122 -5.98 -17.97 9.10
CA GLU A 122 -7.43 -17.96 8.94
C GLU A 122 -7.80 -18.34 7.51
N VAL A 123 -8.69 -19.32 7.36
CA VAL A 123 -9.19 -19.77 6.06
C VAL A 123 -10.65 -19.39 5.96
N LEU A 124 -10.98 -18.64 4.90
CA LEU A 124 -12.31 -18.15 4.59
C LEU A 124 -12.81 -18.84 3.33
N THR A 125 -14.10 -19.15 3.29
CA THR A 125 -14.77 -19.71 2.11
C THR A 125 -16.02 -18.91 1.81
N ASN A 126 -16.53 -18.97 0.59
CA ASN A 126 -17.78 -18.30 0.24
C ASN A 126 -18.95 -19.28 0.38
N ASP A 127 -20.02 -18.87 1.04
CA ASP A 127 -21.27 -19.64 1.10
C ASP A 127 -21.97 -19.67 -0.30
N PRO A 128 -23.07 -20.42 -0.50
CA PRO A 128 -23.77 -20.47 -1.79
C PRO A 128 -24.33 -19.13 -2.27
N GLU A 129 -24.60 -18.21 -1.34
CA GLU A 129 -24.98 -16.82 -1.60
C GLU A 129 -23.75 -15.92 -1.86
N GLY A 130 -22.56 -16.50 -1.66
CA GLY A 130 -21.21 -15.98 -1.77
C GLY A 130 -20.81 -14.96 -0.70
N ASN A 131 -21.39 -15.06 0.49
CA ASN A 131 -20.86 -14.35 1.65
C ASN A 131 -19.65 -15.12 2.20
N PRO A 132 -18.56 -14.42 2.58
CA PRO A 132 -17.41 -15.06 3.19
C PRO A 132 -17.77 -15.58 4.59
N VAL A 133 -17.40 -16.82 4.87
CA VAL A 133 -17.60 -17.53 6.13
C VAL A 133 -16.26 -18.12 6.59
N LEU A 134 -16.00 -18.03 7.89
CA LEU A 134 -14.83 -18.65 8.49
C LEU A 134 -14.91 -20.17 8.37
N LYS A 135 -13.95 -20.76 7.64
CA LYS A 135 -13.81 -22.21 7.47
C LYS A 135 -12.91 -22.81 8.54
N LYS A 136 -11.79 -22.14 8.86
CA LYS A 136 -10.81 -22.60 9.85
C LYS A 136 -9.99 -21.45 10.42
N THR A 137 -9.61 -21.58 11.69
CA THR A 137 -8.47 -20.87 12.29
C THR A 137 -7.45 -21.91 12.76
N GLY A 138 -6.16 -21.63 12.63
CA GLY A 138 -5.10 -22.54 13.07
C GLY A 138 -3.74 -21.88 13.10
N ILE A 139 -2.72 -22.71 13.29
CA ILE A 139 -1.30 -22.33 13.20
C ILE A 139 -0.69 -23.12 12.04
N VAL A 140 0.18 -22.49 11.26
CA VAL A 140 0.94 -23.18 10.21
C VAL A 140 1.96 -24.13 10.84
N GLU A 141 1.86 -25.42 10.53
CA GLU A 141 2.76 -26.46 11.03
C GLU A 141 3.91 -26.72 10.05
N GLU A 142 3.62 -26.69 8.75
CA GLU A 142 4.56 -27.04 7.69
C GLU A 142 4.24 -26.24 6.42
N ILE A 143 5.28 -25.80 5.73
CA ILE A 143 5.22 -25.17 4.41
C ILE A 143 6.19 -25.91 3.51
N LEU A 144 5.69 -26.37 2.37
CA LEU A 144 6.51 -26.95 1.32
C LEU A 144 6.37 -26.08 0.09
N SER A 145 7.45 -25.37 -0.26
CA SER A 145 7.53 -24.57 -1.47
C SER A 145 7.78 -25.43 -2.71
N ASP A 146 7.51 -24.86 -3.88
CA ASP A 146 7.81 -25.44 -5.19
C ASP A 146 7.28 -26.89 -5.36
N GLN A 147 6.09 -27.23 -4.81
CA GLN A 147 5.52 -28.55 -5.00
C GLN A 147 4.82 -28.66 -6.35
N ILE A 148 5.11 -29.72 -7.11
CA ILE A 148 4.40 -30.05 -8.35
C ILE A 148 3.13 -30.81 -7.99
N ASP A 149 1.97 -30.26 -8.36
CA ASP A 149 0.70 -30.96 -8.19
C ASP A 149 0.51 -32.10 -9.21
N ASP A 150 -0.58 -32.87 -9.08
CA ASP A 150 -0.92 -33.90 -10.05
C ASP A 150 -1.17 -33.29 -11.44
N PHE A 151 -0.54 -33.88 -12.47
CA PHE A 151 -0.75 -33.45 -13.85
C PHE A 151 -2.18 -33.74 -14.32
N GLN A 152 -2.84 -32.69 -14.82
CA GLN A 152 -4.17 -32.74 -15.40
C GLN A 152 -4.07 -32.70 -16.93
N SER A 153 -4.82 -33.59 -17.61
CA SER A 153 -4.92 -33.56 -19.07
C SER A 153 -5.87 -32.47 -19.54
N LEU A 154 -5.40 -31.62 -20.45
CA LEU A 154 -6.21 -30.56 -21.04
C LEU A 154 -7.20 -31.13 -22.07
N GLN A 155 -8.44 -30.62 -22.08
CA GLN A 155 -9.39 -30.97 -23.14
C GLN A 155 -9.01 -30.24 -24.43
N LEU A 156 -8.46 -31.00 -25.39
CA LEU A 156 -8.06 -30.48 -26.69
C LEU A 156 -9.23 -30.46 -27.69
N PRO A 157 -9.18 -29.58 -28.71
CA PRO A 157 -10.22 -29.50 -29.73
C PRO A 157 -10.41 -30.85 -30.46
N PRO A 158 -11.66 -31.26 -30.75
CA PRO A 158 -11.94 -32.58 -31.35
C PRO A 158 -11.44 -32.72 -32.79
N ASP A 159 -11.10 -31.62 -33.44
CA ASP A 159 -10.57 -31.53 -34.80
C ASP A 159 -9.03 -31.54 -34.88
N LEU A 160 -8.34 -31.83 -33.76
CA LEU A 160 -6.89 -31.94 -33.69
C LEU A 160 -6.36 -32.99 -34.69
N PRO A 161 -5.51 -32.59 -35.66
CA PRO A 161 -4.81 -33.53 -36.53
C PRO A 161 -3.95 -34.52 -35.75
N GLN A 162 -3.83 -35.76 -36.25
CA GLN A 162 -2.94 -36.75 -35.65
C GLN A 162 -1.47 -36.30 -35.73
N GLU A 163 -0.71 -36.56 -34.67
CA GLU A 163 0.76 -36.40 -34.58
C GLU A 163 1.25 -34.94 -34.71
N ILE A 164 0.57 -33.98 -34.06
CA ILE A 164 1.15 -32.64 -33.88
C ILE A 164 2.19 -32.73 -32.76
N ARG A 165 3.41 -32.29 -33.07
CA ARG A 165 4.47 -32.15 -32.09
C ARG A 165 4.54 -30.68 -31.68
N TRP A 166 4.36 -30.40 -30.40
CA TRP A 166 4.46 -29.06 -29.82
C TRP A 166 5.92 -28.78 -29.45
N SER A 167 6.51 -27.71 -29.98
CA SER A 167 7.95 -27.45 -29.83
C SER A 167 8.26 -26.30 -28.88
N THR A 168 7.30 -25.41 -28.63
CA THR A 168 7.52 -24.16 -27.88
C THR A 168 6.21 -23.70 -27.23
N VAL A 169 6.31 -22.97 -26.12
CA VAL A 169 5.15 -22.41 -25.40
C VAL A 169 5.49 -21.02 -24.83
N ALA A 170 4.50 -20.13 -24.82
CA ALA A 170 4.57 -18.83 -24.15
C ALA A 170 3.25 -18.51 -23.43
N GLU A 171 3.32 -17.66 -22.40
CA GLU A 171 2.15 -17.20 -21.66
C GLU A 171 2.15 -15.67 -21.53
N LEU A 172 0.97 -15.06 -21.65
CA LEU A 172 0.72 -13.65 -21.37
C LEU A 172 -0.64 -13.51 -20.69
N GLU A 173 -0.71 -12.99 -19.46
CA GLU A 173 -1.98 -12.74 -18.75
C GLU A 173 -2.93 -13.96 -18.75
N GLN A 174 -2.43 -15.15 -18.36
CA GLN A 174 -3.15 -16.45 -18.38
C GLN A 174 -3.51 -17.02 -19.76
N LYS A 175 -3.15 -16.33 -20.85
CA LYS A 175 -3.27 -16.84 -22.22
C LYS A 175 -2.03 -17.64 -22.55
N VAL A 176 -2.19 -18.93 -22.84
CA VAL A 176 -1.07 -19.82 -23.18
C VAL A 176 -1.13 -20.18 -24.66
N VAL A 177 0.01 -20.11 -25.34
CA VAL A 177 0.13 -20.41 -26.77
C VAL A 177 1.22 -21.44 -26.99
N LEU A 178 0.88 -22.57 -27.60
CA LEU A 178 1.85 -23.58 -28.03
C LEU A 178 2.06 -23.53 -29.54
N GLY A 179 3.32 -23.53 -29.96
CA GLY A 179 3.73 -23.64 -31.35
C GLY A 179 4.04 -25.08 -31.71
N GLY A 180 3.49 -25.57 -32.82
CA GLY A 180 3.60 -26.96 -33.21
C GLY A 180 4.05 -27.19 -34.65
N SER A 181 4.14 -28.47 -35.00
CA SER A 181 4.54 -28.89 -36.34
C SER A 181 3.56 -28.42 -37.43
N LYS A 182 4.05 -28.27 -38.66
CA LYS A 182 3.24 -27.89 -39.85
C LYS A 182 2.45 -26.57 -39.69
N GLY A 183 2.95 -25.65 -38.87
CA GLY A 183 2.39 -24.32 -38.66
C GLY A 183 1.17 -24.28 -37.73
N TYR A 184 0.91 -25.33 -36.95
CA TYR A 184 -0.20 -25.33 -36.00
C TYR A 184 0.14 -24.52 -34.75
N ILE A 185 -0.87 -23.83 -34.22
CA ILE A 185 -0.83 -23.12 -32.95
C ILE A 185 -2.01 -23.59 -32.11
N LEU A 186 -1.77 -23.91 -30.84
CA LEU A 186 -2.83 -24.14 -29.85
C LEU A 186 -2.87 -22.93 -28.90
N TYR A 187 -4.00 -22.25 -28.89
CA TYR A 187 -4.30 -21.21 -27.91
C TYR A 187 -5.14 -21.82 -26.77
N ILE A 188 -4.79 -21.47 -25.54
CA ILE A 188 -5.43 -21.93 -24.32
C ILE A 188 -5.76 -20.68 -23.48
N ASP A 189 -7.03 -20.53 -23.11
CA ASP A 189 -7.49 -19.42 -22.27
C ASP A 189 -7.72 -19.91 -20.83
N ALA A 190 -6.88 -19.45 -19.90
CA ALA A 190 -6.90 -19.81 -18.48
C ALA A 190 -6.97 -21.33 -18.19
N PHE A 191 -6.50 -22.17 -19.13
CA PHE A 191 -6.62 -23.64 -19.11
C PHE A 191 -8.06 -24.17 -19.07
N THR A 192 -9.03 -23.36 -19.48
CA THR A 192 -10.46 -23.73 -19.53
C THR A 192 -10.96 -23.93 -20.95
N GLU A 193 -10.53 -23.08 -21.89
CA GLU A 193 -10.93 -23.12 -23.29
C GLU A 193 -9.71 -23.32 -24.20
N THR A 194 -9.89 -24.07 -25.29
CA THR A 194 -8.81 -24.39 -26.24
C THR A 194 -9.22 -24.11 -27.68
N HIS A 195 -8.31 -23.53 -28.46
CA HIS A 195 -8.51 -23.20 -29.87
C HIS A 195 -7.32 -23.63 -30.71
N LEU A 196 -7.58 -24.43 -31.76
CA LEU A 196 -6.57 -24.82 -32.72
C LEU A 196 -6.56 -23.87 -33.93
N LEU A 197 -5.39 -23.36 -34.25
CA LEU A 197 -5.15 -22.41 -35.32
C LEU A 197 -4.07 -22.94 -36.26
N LYS A 198 -4.06 -22.45 -37.49
CA LYS A 198 -3.01 -22.77 -38.47
C LYS A 198 -2.50 -21.51 -39.12
N LEU A 199 -1.21 -21.25 -38.96
CA LEU A 199 -0.51 -20.17 -39.63
C LEU A 199 -0.39 -20.45 -41.14
N PRO A 200 -0.24 -19.41 -41.99
CA PRO A 200 -0.04 -19.58 -43.42
C PRO A 200 1.40 -20.05 -43.75
N THR A 201 1.84 -21.13 -43.10
CA THR A 201 3.10 -21.84 -43.32
C THR A 201 2.88 -23.35 -43.19
N THR A 202 3.77 -24.13 -43.79
CA THR A 202 3.84 -25.59 -43.61
C THR A 202 5.07 -25.99 -42.79
N ASN A 203 5.89 -25.03 -42.38
CA ASN A 203 7.06 -25.25 -41.55
C ASN A 203 6.66 -25.36 -40.09
N ASP A 204 7.50 -25.98 -39.27
CA ASP A 204 7.27 -26.08 -37.83
C ASP A 204 7.45 -24.71 -37.18
N ILE A 205 6.65 -24.43 -36.15
CA ILE A 205 6.84 -23.25 -35.31
C ILE A 205 7.89 -23.61 -34.27
N VAL A 206 9.03 -22.94 -34.34
CA VAL A 206 10.23 -23.31 -33.56
C VAL A 206 10.43 -22.43 -32.33
N GLY A 207 9.80 -21.25 -32.29
CA GLY A 207 9.83 -20.40 -31.10
C GLY A 207 8.62 -19.46 -31.01
N ILE A 208 8.12 -19.23 -29.80
CA ILE A 208 7.09 -18.26 -29.45
C ILE A 208 7.54 -17.52 -28.19
N CYS A 209 7.39 -16.19 -28.16
CA CYS A 209 7.66 -15.38 -26.98
C CYS A 209 6.66 -14.23 -26.83
N VAL A 210 6.72 -13.54 -25.68
CA VAL A 210 5.95 -12.31 -25.44
C VAL A 210 6.75 -11.09 -25.90
N PHE A 211 6.15 -10.25 -26.74
CA PHE A 211 6.76 -9.06 -27.30
C PHE A 211 5.81 -7.86 -27.24
N ASP A 212 6.15 -6.82 -26.47
CA ASP A 212 5.32 -5.62 -26.25
C ASP A 212 3.85 -5.96 -25.88
N ASN A 213 3.63 -6.82 -24.88
CA ASN A 213 2.30 -7.35 -24.50
C ASN A 213 1.53 -8.02 -25.66
N ASN A 214 2.24 -8.64 -26.60
CA ASN A 214 1.68 -9.45 -27.68
C ASN A 214 2.43 -10.77 -27.80
N PHE A 215 1.93 -11.71 -28.61
CA PHE A 215 2.68 -12.90 -28.98
C PHE A 215 3.47 -12.68 -30.27
N LEU A 216 4.71 -13.14 -30.29
CA LEU A 216 5.57 -13.22 -31.46
C LEU A 216 5.97 -14.67 -31.69
N ALA A 217 5.78 -15.19 -32.90
CA ALA A 217 6.13 -16.55 -33.29
C ALA A 217 7.06 -16.54 -34.50
N VAL A 218 7.97 -17.52 -34.56
CA VAL A 218 8.85 -17.74 -35.71
C VAL A 218 8.73 -19.18 -36.22
N ASP A 219 8.63 -19.32 -37.54
CA ASP A 219 8.71 -20.64 -38.19
C ASP A 219 10.16 -21.05 -38.48
N GLN A 220 10.39 -22.34 -38.74
CA GLN A 220 11.73 -22.89 -38.99
C GLN A 220 12.47 -22.20 -40.15
N LYS A 221 11.78 -21.50 -41.06
CA LYS A 221 12.36 -20.77 -42.19
C LYS A 221 12.48 -19.27 -41.93
N GLY A 222 12.30 -18.83 -40.68
CA GLY A 222 12.52 -17.45 -40.26
C GLY A 222 11.41 -16.50 -40.70
N VAL A 223 10.18 -16.99 -40.84
CA VAL A 223 9.00 -16.14 -41.03
C VAL A 223 8.41 -15.80 -39.66
N PHE A 224 8.27 -14.50 -39.39
CA PHE A 224 7.74 -14.00 -38.11
C PHE A 224 6.26 -13.66 -38.22
N TYR A 225 5.52 -14.00 -37.17
CA TYR A 225 4.09 -13.76 -37.01
C TYR A 225 3.81 -13.07 -35.69
N LYS A 226 2.90 -12.09 -35.67
CA LYS A 226 2.48 -11.37 -34.46
C LYS A 226 0.98 -11.53 -34.24
N SER A 227 0.58 -11.65 -32.97
CA SER A 227 -0.82 -11.64 -32.56
C SER A 227 -1.02 -10.89 -31.24
N THR A 228 -2.07 -10.06 -31.16
CA THR A 228 -2.45 -9.32 -29.94
C THR A 228 -3.43 -10.09 -29.06
N ASP A 229 -4.05 -11.13 -29.60
CA ASP A 229 -5.18 -11.85 -28.99
C ASP A 229 -5.02 -13.39 -29.07
N ALA A 230 -3.85 -13.87 -29.47
CA ALA A 230 -3.52 -15.28 -29.75
C ALA A 230 -4.37 -15.97 -30.84
N LEU A 231 -5.42 -15.34 -31.35
CA LEU A 231 -6.37 -15.89 -32.32
C LEU A 231 -6.06 -15.38 -33.74
N ASN A 232 -5.75 -14.09 -33.85
CA ASN A 232 -5.49 -13.42 -35.13
C ASN A 232 -4.00 -13.18 -35.31
N TRP A 233 -3.40 -13.96 -36.21
CA TRP A 233 -1.96 -13.90 -36.51
C TRP A 233 -1.67 -13.22 -37.84
N GLN A 234 -0.74 -12.27 -37.81
CA GLN A 234 -0.30 -11.53 -38.99
C GLN A 234 1.18 -11.77 -39.25
N ARG A 235 1.52 -12.07 -40.50
CA ARG A 235 2.92 -12.16 -40.91
C ARG A 235 3.55 -10.77 -40.87
N VAL A 236 4.64 -10.62 -40.11
CA VAL A 236 5.34 -9.34 -39.94
C VAL A 236 6.47 -9.20 -40.97
N PHE A 237 7.43 -10.13 -40.97
CA PHE A 237 8.55 -10.13 -41.91
C PHE A 237 9.10 -11.55 -42.14
N SER A 238 10.12 -11.67 -42.98
CA SER A 238 10.87 -12.91 -43.20
C SER A 238 12.37 -12.63 -43.28
N ALA A 239 13.17 -13.43 -42.58
CA ALA A 239 14.62 -13.31 -42.48
C ALA A 239 15.30 -13.23 -43.87
N ASP A 240 14.85 -14.09 -44.80
CA ASP A 240 15.39 -14.19 -46.16
C ASP A 240 15.29 -12.89 -46.96
N GLN A 241 14.25 -12.09 -46.73
CA GLN A 241 14.04 -10.83 -47.47
C GLN A 241 15.09 -9.77 -47.13
N LYS A 242 15.55 -9.74 -45.87
CA LYS A 242 16.57 -8.79 -45.40
C LYS A 242 17.99 -9.25 -45.72
N PHE A 243 18.22 -10.56 -45.73
CA PHE A 243 19.49 -11.15 -46.19
C PHE A 243 19.80 -10.78 -47.65
N LEU A 244 18.77 -10.76 -48.51
CA LEU A 244 18.88 -10.32 -49.91
C LEU A 244 19.16 -8.81 -50.06
N LEU A 245 18.63 -7.98 -49.15
CA LEU A 245 18.90 -6.54 -49.11
C LEU A 245 20.34 -6.22 -48.67
N ASN A 246 20.87 -6.92 -47.66
CA ASN A 246 22.24 -6.73 -47.18
C ASN A 246 23.30 -7.24 -48.20
N LYS A 247 23.05 -8.36 -48.88
CA LYS A 247 23.91 -8.82 -50.00
C LYS A 247 23.93 -7.84 -51.18
N ALA A 248 22.80 -7.18 -51.47
CA ALA A 248 22.73 -6.18 -52.53
C ALA A 248 23.56 -4.91 -52.22
N SER A 249 23.72 -4.54 -50.95
CA SER A 249 24.61 -3.44 -50.54
C SER A 249 26.10 -3.80 -50.53
N GLU A 250 26.48 -5.07 -50.35
CA GLU A 250 27.88 -5.52 -50.38
C GLU A 250 28.40 -5.79 -51.80
N GLN A 251 27.52 -6.15 -52.74
CA GLN A 251 27.89 -6.39 -54.14
C GLN A 251 28.26 -5.13 -54.95
N ASP A 252 28.15 -3.92 -54.38
CA ASP A 252 28.65 -2.68 -55.00
C ASP A 252 30.17 -2.48 -54.82
N SER A 253 30.84 -3.36 -54.07
CA SER A 253 32.32 -3.47 -54.03
C SER A 253 32.78 -4.74 -54.76
N GLY A 254 33.22 -4.56 -56.00
CA GLY A 254 33.36 -5.65 -56.98
C GLY A 254 34.23 -6.85 -56.58
N ALA A 255 33.62 -8.03 -56.63
CA ALA A 255 34.25 -9.31 -56.97
C ALA A 255 33.19 -10.27 -57.54
N GLN A 256 33.57 -11.00 -58.60
CA GLN A 256 32.68 -11.87 -59.40
C GLN A 256 32.43 -13.26 -58.77
N ASN A 257 31.21 -13.74 -58.97
CA ASN A 257 30.76 -15.13 -59.18
C ASN A 257 31.34 -16.26 -58.30
N GLU A 258 30.56 -16.67 -57.31
CA GLU A 258 30.26 -18.09 -57.09
C GLU A 258 28.73 -18.28 -57.04
N SER A 259 28.26 -19.37 -57.63
CA SER A 259 26.86 -19.75 -57.76
C SER A 259 26.19 -19.87 -56.39
N SER A 260 25.23 -18.99 -56.12
CA SER A 260 24.42 -19.02 -54.89
C SER A 260 23.39 -20.15 -54.96
N GLU A 261 23.65 -21.26 -54.27
CA GLU A 261 22.56 -21.96 -53.60
C GLU A 261 21.90 -20.95 -52.64
N GLN A 262 20.57 -20.86 -52.66
CA GLN A 262 19.84 -20.16 -51.61
C GLN A 262 20.05 -20.94 -50.33
N ASP A 263 21.02 -20.54 -49.51
CA ASP A 263 21.15 -21.03 -48.14
C ASP A 263 19.91 -20.59 -47.35
N THR A 264 18.86 -21.41 -47.38
CA THR A 264 17.74 -21.29 -46.44
C THR A 264 18.24 -21.70 -45.07
N ILE A 265 18.44 -20.71 -44.19
CA ILE A 265 18.82 -20.90 -42.79
C ILE A 265 17.65 -21.55 -42.05
N ASN A 266 17.90 -22.64 -41.31
CA ASN A 266 16.92 -23.13 -40.35
C ASN A 266 17.09 -22.40 -39.01
N TRP A 267 15.97 -21.93 -38.48
CA TRP A 267 15.89 -21.32 -37.16
C TRP A 267 15.51 -22.38 -36.13
N HIS A 268 16.03 -22.24 -34.91
CA HIS A 268 15.91 -23.23 -33.86
C HIS A 268 15.07 -22.74 -32.68
N ASP A 269 15.18 -21.46 -32.30
CA ASP A 269 14.54 -20.96 -31.08
C ASP A 269 14.34 -19.42 -31.11
N LEU A 270 13.49 -18.89 -30.22
CA LEU A 270 13.14 -17.47 -30.07
C LEU A 270 12.87 -17.13 -28.61
N SER A 271 13.48 -16.05 -28.13
CA SER A 271 13.22 -15.49 -26.80
C SER A 271 13.13 -13.96 -26.84
N SER A 272 12.67 -13.35 -25.75
CA SER A 272 12.57 -11.91 -25.58
C SER A 272 12.74 -11.50 -24.11
N TYR A 273 13.16 -10.27 -23.88
CA TYR A 273 13.14 -9.64 -22.57
C TYR A 273 12.92 -8.13 -22.70
N VAL A 274 12.60 -7.48 -21.57
CA VAL A 274 12.44 -6.04 -21.47
C VAL A 274 13.74 -5.43 -20.97
N ASP A 275 14.31 -4.48 -21.72
CA ASP A 275 15.53 -3.79 -21.33
C ASP A 275 15.32 -2.79 -20.19
N GLU A 276 16.41 -2.23 -19.65
CA GLU A 276 16.39 -1.22 -18.57
C GLU A 276 15.57 0.04 -18.92
N GLN A 277 15.26 0.27 -20.20
CA GLN A 277 14.49 1.41 -20.69
C GLN A 277 13.00 1.06 -20.87
N GLY A 278 12.58 -0.16 -20.51
CA GLY A 278 11.21 -0.64 -20.65
C GLY A 278 10.84 -1.07 -22.07
N LYS A 279 11.82 -1.26 -22.96
CA LYS A 279 11.59 -1.67 -24.35
C LYS A 279 11.79 -3.18 -24.51
N THR A 280 10.86 -3.85 -25.20
CA THR A 280 11.03 -5.28 -25.46
C THR A 280 11.94 -5.52 -26.66
N ILE A 281 12.91 -6.41 -26.48
CA ILE A 281 13.84 -6.85 -27.52
C ILE A 281 13.65 -8.36 -27.69
N PHE A 282 13.61 -8.84 -28.94
CA PHE A 282 13.58 -10.27 -29.23
C PHE A 282 14.92 -10.76 -29.80
N MET A 283 15.18 -12.06 -29.67
CA MET A 283 16.29 -12.74 -30.31
C MET A 283 15.87 -14.12 -30.83
N ALA A 284 16.05 -14.35 -32.13
CA ALA A 284 15.96 -15.67 -32.74
C ALA A 284 17.35 -16.19 -33.10
N VAL A 285 17.55 -17.50 -32.97
CA VAL A 285 18.82 -18.18 -33.23
C VAL A 285 18.65 -19.36 -34.18
N GLY A 286 19.70 -19.70 -34.92
CA GLY A 286 19.62 -20.74 -35.94
C GLY A 286 20.95 -21.40 -36.28
N GLU A 287 20.91 -22.16 -37.37
CA GLU A 287 22.07 -22.89 -37.89
C GLU A 287 23.25 -21.96 -38.17
N GLU A 288 24.45 -22.52 -38.15
CA GLU A 288 25.66 -21.81 -38.57
C GLU A 288 25.99 -20.53 -37.76
N GLY A 289 25.33 -20.30 -36.62
CA GLY A 289 25.55 -19.17 -35.75
C GLY A 289 24.74 -17.94 -36.14
N TYR A 290 23.77 -18.07 -37.05
CA TYR A 290 22.90 -16.97 -37.45
C TYR A 290 21.95 -16.58 -36.32
N LEU A 291 21.72 -15.27 -36.22
CA LEU A 291 20.78 -14.69 -35.27
C LEU A 291 20.05 -13.49 -35.85
N ILE A 292 18.86 -13.23 -35.32
CA ILE A 292 18.11 -11.98 -35.51
C ILE A 292 17.85 -11.40 -34.15
N TYR A 293 18.10 -10.11 -33.95
CA TYR A 293 17.78 -9.44 -32.69
C TYR A 293 17.32 -8.00 -32.92
N GLY A 294 16.60 -7.44 -31.95
CA GLY A 294 16.15 -6.06 -31.94
C GLY A 294 14.66 -5.94 -31.68
N ASP A 295 14.05 -4.88 -32.19
CA ASP A 295 12.60 -4.67 -32.15
C ASP A 295 11.98 -4.88 -33.55
N LEU A 296 10.65 -4.87 -33.65
CA LEU A 296 9.97 -5.11 -34.95
C LEU A 296 10.18 -4.00 -35.99
N GLU A 297 10.60 -2.80 -35.59
CA GLU A 297 10.94 -1.67 -36.46
C GLU A 297 12.44 -1.67 -36.84
N ASN A 298 13.32 -1.95 -35.87
CA ASN A 298 14.78 -1.88 -35.92
C ASN A 298 15.38 -3.21 -35.43
N TYR A 299 15.40 -4.20 -36.32
CA TYR A 299 16.06 -5.49 -36.08
C TYR A 299 17.32 -5.64 -36.93
N TYR A 300 18.25 -6.48 -36.48
CA TYR A 300 19.50 -6.79 -37.16
C TYR A 300 19.61 -8.28 -37.40
N VAL A 301 20.22 -8.64 -38.53
CA VAL A 301 20.55 -10.04 -38.85
C VAL A 301 22.06 -10.16 -38.76
N GLY A 302 22.54 -11.06 -37.91
CA GLY A 302 23.95 -11.23 -37.61
C GLY A 302 24.37 -12.70 -37.64
N ARG A 303 25.66 -12.92 -37.44
CA ARG A 303 26.25 -14.26 -37.28
C ARG A 303 27.35 -14.22 -36.22
N ILE A 304 27.30 -15.13 -35.26
CA ILE A 304 28.33 -15.28 -34.22
C ILE A 304 29.59 -15.91 -34.82
N ASN A 305 30.76 -15.53 -34.30
CA ASN A 305 32.08 -15.89 -34.85
C ASN A 305 32.45 -17.39 -34.81
N THR A 306 31.60 -18.29 -34.29
CA THR A 306 31.93 -19.72 -34.15
C THR A 306 31.48 -20.59 -35.33
N LYS A 307 30.56 -20.08 -36.17
CA LYS A 307 29.92 -20.82 -37.27
C LYS A 307 29.24 -22.13 -36.85
N GLN A 308 29.07 -22.38 -35.55
CA GLN A 308 28.38 -23.53 -34.99
C GLN A 308 26.88 -23.26 -34.92
N ASN A 309 26.06 -24.30 -34.93
CA ASN A 309 24.63 -24.11 -34.69
C ASN A 309 24.40 -23.60 -33.27
N ILE A 310 23.45 -22.67 -33.13
CA ILE A 310 22.95 -22.23 -31.83
C ILE A 310 21.58 -22.88 -31.66
N ASN A 311 21.51 -23.83 -30.74
CA ASN A 311 20.39 -24.75 -30.62
C ASN A 311 19.23 -24.15 -29.80
N SER A 312 19.53 -23.29 -28.83
CA SER A 312 18.51 -22.67 -27.97
C SER A 312 18.95 -21.31 -27.43
N VAL A 313 17.96 -20.45 -27.12
CA VAL A 313 18.13 -19.13 -26.54
C VAL A 313 17.10 -18.90 -25.43
N THR A 314 17.55 -18.37 -24.30
CA THR A 314 16.65 -17.86 -23.25
C THR A 314 17.03 -16.44 -22.86
N ALA A 315 16.15 -15.76 -22.14
CA ALA A 315 16.40 -14.43 -21.64
C ALA A 315 15.91 -14.26 -20.20
N ASN A 316 16.55 -13.36 -19.47
CA ASN A 316 16.10 -12.87 -18.17
C ASN A 316 16.28 -11.34 -18.11
N ALA A 317 16.10 -10.74 -16.92
CA ALA A 317 16.26 -9.31 -16.72
C ALA A 317 17.65 -8.77 -17.11
N ASN A 318 18.69 -9.62 -17.14
CA ASN A 318 20.06 -9.21 -17.47
C ASN A 318 20.35 -9.27 -18.98
N GLY A 319 19.65 -10.13 -19.73
CA GLY A 319 19.80 -10.24 -21.17
C GLY A 319 19.63 -11.66 -21.70
N PHE A 320 20.26 -11.93 -22.86
CA PHE A 320 20.16 -13.19 -23.59
C PHE A 320 21.28 -14.17 -23.29
N TYR A 321 20.91 -15.45 -23.18
CA TYR A 321 21.82 -16.58 -23.03
C TYR A 321 21.61 -17.56 -24.18
N LEU A 322 22.70 -17.92 -24.87
CA LEU A 322 22.67 -18.71 -26.10
C LEU A 322 23.55 -19.95 -25.93
N VAL A 323 23.07 -21.10 -26.39
CA VAL A 323 23.84 -22.35 -26.31
C VAL A 323 23.78 -23.14 -27.62
N GLY A 324 24.84 -23.89 -27.91
CA GLY A 324 24.95 -24.61 -29.18
C GLY A 324 26.06 -25.66 -29.24
N ASP A 325 26.37 -26.05 -30.46
CA ASP A 325 27.31 -27.14 -30.75
C ASP A 325 28.77 -26.78 -30.41
N ASN A 326 29.59 -27.80 -30.19
CA ASN A 326 31.02 -27.67 -29.89
C ASN A 326 31.29 -26.73 -28.70
N SER A 327 30.50 -26.88 -27.63
CA SER A 327 30.63 -26.11 -26.38
C SER A 327 30.44 -24.60 -26.56
N SER A 328 29.68 -24.21 -27.57
CA SER A 328 29.28 -22.82 -27.78
C SER A 328 28.29 -22.39 -26.70
N ALA A 329 28.67 -21.41 -25.89
CA ALA A 329 27.80 -20.78 -24.89
C ALA A 329 28.12 -19.28 -24.80
N PHE A 330 27.10 -18.43 -24.90
CA PHE A 330 27.28 -16.98 -24.93
C PHE A 330 26.26 -16.25 -24.07
N TYR A 331 26.66 -15.09 -23.57
CA TYR A 331 25.79 -14.10 -22.95
C TYR A 331 25.83 -12.79 -23.74
N SER A 332 24.68 -12.13 -23.87
CA SER A 332 24.59 -10.80 -24.45
C SER A 332 23.52 -9.96 -23.75
N ALA A 333 23.93 -8.82 -23.19
CA ALA A 333 23.03 -7.87 -22.54
C ALA A 333 22.13 -7.10 -23.51
N ASN A 334 22.38 -7.15 -24.83
CA ASN A 334 21.64 -6.35 -25.81
C ASN A 334 21.55 -6.98 -27.22
N GLY A 335 22.09 -8.18 -27.41
CA GLY A 335 22.18 -8.87 -28.71
C GLY A 335 23.25 -8.34 -29.66
N GLU A 336 24.02 -7.31 -29.28
CA GLU A 336 25.11 -6.75 -30.10
C GLU A 336 26.48 -7.30 -29.68
N VAL A 337 26.72 -7.35 -28.37
CA VAL A 337 28.00 -7.78 -27.79
C VAL A 337 27.83 -9.13 -27.13
N PHE A 338 28.59 -10.13 -27.60
CA PHE A 338 28.55 -11.50 -27.09
C PHE A 338 29.79 -11.81 -26.27
N GLN A 339 29.58 -12.21 -25.03
CA GLN A 339 30.60 -12.73 -24.13
C GLN A 339 30.54 -14.25 -24.15
N ILE A 340 31.70 -14.91 -24.23
CA ILE A 340 31.77 -16.38 -24.12
C ILE A 340 31.61 -16.73 -22.64
N LEU A 341 30.71 -17.66 -22.35
CA LEU A 341 30.53 -18.19 -21.00
C LEU A 341 31.58 -19.27 -20.70
N ASP A 342 32.17 -19.22 -19.51
CA ASP A 342 33.10 -20.25 -19.05
C ASP A 342 32.33 -21.42 -18.44
N ILE A 343 32.05 -22.42 -19.26
CA ILE A 343 31.29 -23.62 -18.87
C ILE A 343 32.28 -24.73 -18.47
N PRO A 344 32.15 -25.35 -17.28
CA PRO A 344 33.12 -26.32 -16.76
C PRO A 344 33.12 -27.68 -17.50
N LEU A 345 32.22 -27.86 -18.47
CA LEU A 345 32.07 -29.05 -19.29
C LEU A 345 32.11 -28.74 -20.78
N GLN A 346 32.55 -29.74 -21.56
CA GLN A 346 32.51 -29.68 -23.02
C GLN A 346 31.39 -30.60 -23.51
N ALA A 347 30.37 -30.04 -24.15
CA ALA A 347 29.20 -30.76 -24.67
C ALA A 347 28.66 -30.07 -25.94
N ASN A 348 27.73 -30.71 -26.65
CA ASN A 348 26.83 -29.99 -27.55
C ASN A 348 25.58 -29.63 -26.77
N TRP A 349 25.47 -28.36 -26.38
CA TRP A 349 24.35 -27.88 -25.58
C TRP A 349 23.08 -27.81 -26.44
N GLN A 350 22.03 -28.50 -26.02
CA GLN A 350 20.78 -28.65 -26.77
C GLN A 350 19.66 -27.74 -26.27
N THR A 351 19.63 -27.48 -24.96
CA THR A 351 18.55 -26.72 -24.30
C THR A 351 19.10 -25.84 -23.20
N ILE A 352 18.46 -24.70 -22.97
CA ILE A 352 18.74 -23.77 -21.88
C ILE A 352 17.43 -23.28 -21.26
N ALA A 353 17.43 -23.04 -19.96
CA ALA A 353 16.32 -22.42 -19.24
C ALA A 353 16.84 -21.37 -18.25
N SER A 354 16.02 -20.36 -17.97
CA SER A 354 16.31 -19.30 -17.00
C SER A 354 15.14 -19.09 -16.04
N ARG A 355 15.45 -18.77 -14.79
CA ARG A 355 14.50 -18.31 -13.77
C ARG A 355 15.18 -17.26 -12.89
N GLY A 356 14.70 -16.02 -12.91
CA GLY A 356 15.43 -14.90 -12.31
C GLY A 356 16.87 -14.84 -12.86
N ASN A 357 17.87 -14.84 -11.97
CA ASN A 357 19.28 -14.89 -12.35
C ASN A 357 19.82 -16.31 -12.59
N GLN A 358 19.04 -17.35 -12.30
CA GLN A 358 19.47 -18.73 -12.42
C GLN A 358 19.42 -19.21 -13.88
N ILE A 359 20.41 -20.01 -14.28
CA ILE A 359 20.55 -20.56 -15.63
C ILE A 359 20.86 -22.07 -15.58
N LEU A 360 20.16 -22.87 -16.38
CA LEU A 360 20.31 -24.34 -16.46
C LEU A 360 20.52 -24.79 -17.90
N LEU A 361 21.56 -25.60 -18.15
CA LEU A 361 21.93 -26.12 -19.47
C LEU A 361 21.81 -27.64 -19.52
N GLY A 362 21.32 -28.17 -20.64
CA GLY A 362 21.27 -29.60 -20.95
C GLY A 362 22.04 -29.96 -22.23
N GLY A 363 22.92 -30.96 -22.13
CA GLY A 363 23.74 -31.47 -23.24
C GLY A 363 23.13 -32.68 -23.97
N ASP A 364 23.84 -33.14 -24.99
CA ASP A 364 23.47 -34.28 -25.83
C ASP A 364 23.95 -35.64 -25.29
N GLN A 365 24.83 -35.65 -24.28
CA GLN A 365 25.36 -36.86 -23.62
C GLN A 365 25.18 -36.81 -22.10
N GLY A 366 24.03 -36.29 -21.64
CA GLY A 366 23.63 -36.30 -20.24
C GLY A 366 24.33 -35.24 -19.39
N GLU A 367 25.08 -34.32 -20.00
CA GLU A 367 25.70 -33.20 -19.30
C GLU A 367 24.64 -32.21 -18.81
N VAL A 368 24.80 -31.77 -17.57
CA VAL A 368 23.95 -30.75 -16.96
C VAL A 368 24.85 -29.76 -16.24
N VAL A 369 24.61 -28.47 -16.47
CA VAL A 369 25.35 -27.37 -15.82
C VAL A 369 24.37 -26.34 -15.32
N PHE A 370 24.62 -25.83 -14.12
CA PHE A 370 23.78 -24.84 -13.47
C PHE A 370 24.58 -23.62 -13.02
N SER A 371 23.94 -22.46 -13.02
CA SER A 371 24.48 -21.21 -12.47
C SER A 371 23.39 -20.52 -11.67
N ASN A 372 23.73 -20.06 -10.46
CA ASN A 372 22.79 -19.34 -9.60
C ASN A 372 22.71 -17.84 -9.92
N ASP A 373 23.77 -17.28 -10.52
CA ASP A 373 23.93 -15.86 -10.82
C ASP A 373 23.99 -15.55 -12.34
N GLY A 374 23.94 -16.60 -13.16
CA GLY A 374 24.09 -16.51 -14.61
C GLY A 374 25.53 -16.24 -15.08
N SER A 375 26.52 -16.27 -14.19
CA SER A 375 27.91 -15.94 -14.49
C SER A 375 28.90 -17.06 -14.13
N GLN A 376 28.69 -17.71 -12.98
CA GLN A 376 29.50 -18.82 -12.50
C GLN A 376 28.75 -20.13 -12.69
N PHE A 377 29.34 -21.05 -13.45
CA PHE A 377 28.71 -22.31 -13.82
C PHE A 377 29.33 -23.50 -13.09
N GLU A 378 28.48 -24.35 -12.54
CA GLU A 378 28.84 -25.57 -11.82
C GLU A 378 28.33 -26.81 -12.56
N ASN A 379 29.16 -27.86 -12.58
CA ASN A 379 28.80 -29.14 -13.16
C ASN A 379 27.93 -29.95 -12.19
N ILE A 380 26.82 -30.48 -12.69
CA ILE A 380 25.93 -31.38 -11.96
C ILE A 380 26.26 -32.84 -12.31
N SER A 381 26.40 -33.70 -11.28
CA SER A 381 26.74 -35.12 -11.48
C SER A 381 25.71 -35.86 -12.33
N SER A 382 26.18 -36.61 -13.33
CA SER A 382 25.34 -37.40 -14.24
C SER A 382 25.13 -38.86 -13.79
N ASP A 383 25.71 -39.31 -12.67
CA ASP A 383 25.74 -40.73 -12.29
C ASP A 383 24.33 -41.33 -12.11
N SER A 384 23.44 -40.60 -11.45
CA SER A 384 22.04 -41.01 -11.25
C SER A 384 21.19 -40.87 -12.53
N ILE A 385 21.50 -39.90 -13.39
CA ILE A 385 20.89 -39.72 -14.72
C ILE A 385 21.17 -40.94 -15.61
N THR A 386 22.44 -41.37 -15.70
CA THR A 386 22.83 -42.58 -16.43
C THR A 386 22.12 -43.81 -15.86
N GLY A 387 22.04 -43.91 -14.53
CA GLY A 387 21.31 -44.98 -13.85
C GLY A 387 19.83 -45.07 -14.25
N ILE A 388 19.13 -43.94 -14.30
CA ILE A 388 17.73 -43.86 -14.77
C ILE A 388 17.64 -44.21 -16.26
N SER A 389 18.48 -43.61 -17.10
CA SER A 389 18.49 -43.84 -18.55
C SER A 389 18.59 -45.32 -18.93
N LEU A 390 19.41 -46.09 -18.20
CA LEU A 390 19.59 -47.52 -18.40
C LEU A 390 18.36 -48.34 -18.00
N GLN A 391 17.61 -47.93 -16.98
CA GLN A 391 16.37 -48.63 -16.56
C GLN A 391 15.27 -48.58 -17.62
N PHE A 392 15.27 -47.54 -18.46
CA PHE A 392 14.27 -47.28 -19.49
C PHE A 392 14.80 -47.52 -20.91
N SER A 393 15.92 -48.23 -21.05
CA SER A 393 16.36 -48.75 -22.35
C SER A 393 15.42 -49.87 -22.80
N GLU A 394 14.27 -49.53 -23.40
CA GLU A 394 13.24 -50.51 -23.78
C GLU A 394 13.50 -51.26 -25.10
N GLN A 395 13.09 -52.53 -25.06
CA GLN A 395 12.97 -53.49 -26.16
C GLN A 395 12.03 -52.95 -27.26
N ASN A 396 12.58 -52.80 -28.46
CA ASN A 396 11.81 -52.44 -29.65
C ASN A 396 11.25 -53.73 -30.30
N ASP A 397 9.99 -54.08 -30.02
CA ASP A 397 9.34 -55.30 -30.55
C ASP A 397 9.11 -55.30 -32.08
N GLN A 398 9.63 -54.30 -32.81
CA GLN A 398 9.56 -54.23 -34.27
C GLN A 398 10.89 -53.93 -34.99
N SER A 399 12.03 -53.87 -34.27
CA SER A 399 13.35 -53.79 -34.92
C SER A 399 14.40 -54.53 -34.11
N SER A 400 15.12 -55.45 -34.74
CA SER A 400 16.06 -56.41 -34.13
C SER A 400 17.37 -55.81 -33.57
N LEU A 401 17.34 -54.62 -32.93
CA LEU A 401 18.48 -54.00 -32.26
C LEU A 401 18.02 -53.37 -30.94
N GLU A 402 18.51 -53.89 -29.81
CA GLU A 402 18.43 -53.23 -28.51
C GLU A 402 19.28 -51.95 -28.57
N GLN A 403 18.67 -50.77 -28.49
CA GLN A 403 19.40 -49.51 -28.37
C GLN A 403 19.57 -49.17 -26.89
N ILE A 404 20.68 -49.63 -26.30
CA ILE A 404 21.07 -49.25 -24.94
C ILE A 404 21.54 -47.79 -24.99
N VAL A 405 20.85 -46.91 -24.27
CA VAL A 405 21.21 -45.49 -24.15
C VAL A 405 21.79 -45.26 -22.77
N PHE A 406 23.11 -45.08 -22.71
CA PHE A 406 23.82 -44.80 -21.46
C PHE A 406 23.53 -43.39 -20.98
N ASN A 407 23.76 -42.40 -21.83
CA ASN A 407 23.53 -41.00 -21.51
C ASN A 407 22.42 -40.41 -22.39
N PRO A 408 21.43 -39.71 -21.81
CA PRO A 408 20.35 -39.11 -22.57
C PRO A 408 20.79 -37.84 -23.30
N SER A 409 20.17 -37.56 -24.45
CA SER A 409 20.24 -36.24 -25.09
C SER A 409 19.03 -35.43 -24.62
N PHE A 410 19.26 -34.34 -23.90
CA PHE A 410 18.21 -33.46 -23.43
C PHE A 410 17.67 -32.59 -24.56
N VAL A 411 16.35 -32.36 -24.56
CA VAL A 411 15.65 -31.56 -25.58
C VAL A 411 14.79 -30.44 -24.99
N SER A 412 14.57 -30.46 -23.68
CA SER A 412 13.85 -29.43 -22.94
C SER A 412 14.31 -29.47 -21.48
N CYS A 413 14.41 -28.32 -20.84
CA CYS A 413 14.69 -28.21 -19.41
C CYS A 413 13.88 -27.07 -18.80
N SER A 414 13.65 -27.13 -17.49
CA SER A 414 13.03 -26.04 -16.74
C SER A 414 13.55 -26.01 -15.31
N ILE A 415 13.78 -24.79 -14.80
CA ILE A 415 14.04 -24.54 -13.38
C ILE A 415 12.68 -24.41 -12.71
N LEU A 416 12.40 -25.30 -11.78
CA LEU A 416 11.09 -25.43 -11.12
C LEU A 416 11.05 -24.76 -9.75
N GLY A 417 12.18 -24.36 -9.19
CA GLY A 417 12.23 -23.77 -7.87
C GLY A 417 13.64 -23.32 -7.55
N ASN A 418 13.90 -23.03 -6.29
CA ASN A 418 15.24 -22.63 -5.87
C ASN A 418 16.24 -23.78 -5.99
N GLU A 419 15.79 -25.02 -5.73
CA GLU A 419 16.62 -26.23 -5.78
C GLU A 419 16.12 -27.29 -6.77
N GLN A 420 15.01 -27.04 -7.44
CA GLN A 420 14.31 -28.07 -8.22
C GLN A 420 14.51 -27.90 -9.73
N PHE A 421 14.85 -29.01 -10.41
CA PHE A 421 15.05 -29.05 -11.86
C PHE A 421 14.23 -30.16 -12.49
N VAL A 422 13.75 -29.91 -13.71
CA VAL A 422 13.24 -30.96 -14.57
C VAL A 422 13.92 -30.92 -15.93
N MET A 423 14.32 -32.09 -16.41
CA MET A 423 14.94 -32.29 -17.72
C MET A 423 14.14 -33.33 -18.50
N LEU A 424 13.99 -33.10 -19.79
CA LEU A 424 13.31 -34.01 -20.70
C LEU A 424 14.28 -34.45 -21.78
N ASP A 425 14.40 -35.77 -21.99
CA ASP A 425 15.23 -36.31 -23.04
C ASP A 425 14.48 -36.52 -24.37
N SER A 426 15.25 -36.75 -25.44
CA SER A 426 14.74 -37.02 -26.78
C SER A 426 13.88 -38.28 -26.92
N ARG A 427 13.89 -39.18 -25.93
CA ARG A 427 13.01 -40.37 -25.88
C ARG A 427 11.69 -40.08 -25.18
N GLY A 428 11.58 -38.92 -24.53
CA GLY A 428 10.44 -38.47 -23.76
C GLY A 428 10.44 -38.89 -22.30
N LEU A 429 11.62 -39.15 -21.73
CA LEU A 429 11.81 -39.42 -20.30
C LEU A 429 12.05 -38.13 -19.51
N LEU A 430 11.29 -37.97 -18.42
CA LEU A 430 11.45 -36.86 -17.48
C LEU A 430 12.37 -37.26 -16.33
N TYR A 431 13.38 -36.42 -16.11
CA TYR A 431 14.32 -36.50 -15.00
C TYR A 431 14.04 -35.34 -14.06
N PHE A 432 13.89 -35.61 -12.78
CA PHE A 432 13.56 -34.62 -11.77
C PHE A 432 14.52 -34.69 -10.60
N SER A 433 14.98 -33.51 -10.18
CA SER A 433 15.82 -33.32 -9.01
C SER A 433 15.18 -32.28 -8.09
N GLN A 434 15.32 -32.49 -6.79
CA GLN A 434 14.84 -31.58 -5.74
C GLN A 434 15.97 -30.91 -4.96
N ASP A 435 17.23 -31.18 -5.32
CA ASP A 435 18.40 -30.86 -4.50
C ASP A 435 19.59 -30.35 -5.33
N LEU A 436 19.30 -29.43 -6.26
CA LEU A 436 20.27 -28.83 -7.19
C LEU A 436 21.00 -29.86 -8.06
N GLY A 437 20.30 -30.94 -8.44
CA GLY A 437 20.84 -31.98 -9.31
C GLY A 437 21.74 -33.00 -8.60
N LYS A 438 21.83 -33.00 -7.26
CA LYS A 438 22.63 -34.01 -6.53
C LYS A 438 22.02 -35.40 -6.68
N ASN A 439 20.70 -35.50 -6.60
CA ASN A 439 19.93 -36.72 -6.84
C ASN A 439 18.88 -36.51 -7.92
N TRP A 440 18.73 -37.52 -8.77
CA TRP A 440 17.75 -37.53 -9.84
C TRP A 440 16.79 -38.71 -9.67
N SER A 441 15.54 -38.50 -10.06
CA SER A 441 14.46 -39.47 -10.10
C SER A 441 13.72 -39.38 -11.44
N SER A 442 12.98 -40.42 -11.81
CA SER A 442 12.12 -40.42 -13.00
C SER A 442 10.70 -40.04 -12.61
N LEU A 443 10.11 -39.06 -13.29
CA LEU A 443 8.67 -38.74 -13.14
C LEU A 443 7.78 -39.62 -14.04
N ASN A 444 8.38 -40.44 -14.91
CA ASN A 444 7.63 -41.30 -15.82
C ASN A 444 7.26 -42.64 -15.18
N GLU A 445 6.02 -43.08 -15.39
CA GLU A 445 5.62 -44.48 -15.21
C GLU A 445 6.19 -45.36 -16.34
N ARG A 446 6.58 -46.61 -16.05
CA ARG A 446 7.22 -47.52 -17.02
C ARG A 446 6.39 -47.84 -18.27
N GLN A 447 5.09 -47.55 -18.29
CA GLN A 447 4.21 -47.67 -19.46
C GLN A 447 3.44 -46.37 -19.76
N GLY A 448 3.95 -45.23 -19.30
CA GLY A 448 3.29 -43.93 -19.42
C GLY A 448 3.51 -43.22 -20.76
N ASN A 449 2.81 -42.10 -20.93
CA ASN A 449 2.95 -41.20 -22.07
C ASN A 449 4.38 -40.66 -22.20
N ARG A 450 4.83 -40.43 -23.45
CA ARG A 450 6.15 -39.85 -23.75
C ARG A 450 5.98 -38.39 -24.17
N TYR A 451 6.84 -37.53 -23.65
CA TYR A 451 6.75 -36.08 -23.83
C TYR A 451 7.87 -35.54 -24.71
N ASN A 452 7.69 -34.36 -25.28
CA ASN A 452 8.71 -33.70 -26.09
C ASN A 452 8.89 -32.21 -25.78
N LEU A 453 8.12 -31.68 -24.85
CA LEU A 453 8.21 -30.32 -24.32
C LEU A 453 7.87 -30.36 -22.83
N ILE A 454 8.65 -29.66 -22.02
CA ILE A 454 8.29 -29.33 -20.64
C ILE A 454 8.81 -27.93 -20.30
N GLN A 455 7.92 -27.08 -19.78
CA GLN A 455 8.26 -25.69 -19.48
C GLN A 455 7.38 -25.16 -18.35
N ARG A 456 8.01 -24.50 -17.38
CA ARG A 456 7.32 -23.66 -16.40
C ARG A 456 6.89 -22.35 -17.05
N LEU A 457 5.67 -21.93 -16.79
CA LEU A 457 5.08 -20.68 -17.27
C LEU A 457 5.12 -19.60 -16.19
N SER A 458 4.97 -18.33 -16.59
CA SER A 458 4.91 -17.16 -15.71
C SER A 458 3.78 -17.17 -14.67
N SER A 459 2.76 -18.01 -14.85
CA SER A 459 1.71 -18.25 -13.85
C SER A 459 2.09 -19.24 -12.76
N GLY A 460 3.31 -19.80 -12.81
CA GLY A 460 3.73 -20.91 -11.95
C GLY A 460 3.18 -22.26 -12.36
N ARG A 461 2.52 -22.37 -13.53
CA ARG A 461 2.06 -23.66 -14.05
C ARG A 461 3.18 -24.36 -14.82
N LEU A 462 3.30 -25.66 -14.64
CA LEU A 462 4.18 -26.51 -15.40
C LEU A 462 3.39 -27.16 -16.54
N VAL A 463 3.75 -26.87 -17.78
CA VAL A 463 3.12 -27.48 -18.97
C VAL A 463 4.04 -28.54 -19.55
N ARG A 464 3.47 -29.69 -19.91
CA ARG A 464 4.16 -30.72 -20.70
C ARG A 464 3.31 -31.15 -21.88
N ALA A 465 3.98 -31.42 -23.00
CA ALA A 465 3.31 -31.82 -24.24
C ALA A 465 3.84 -33.17 -24.75
N GLY A 466 2.92 -34.06 -25.13
CA GLY A 466 3.14 -35.43 -25.55
C GLY A 466 3.46 -35.56 -27.04
N PHE A 467 4.17 -36.64 -27.42
CA PHE A 467 4.32 -37.02 -28.83
C PHE A 467 3.01 -37.40 -29.51
N ASP A 468 1.97 -37.71 -28.73
CA ASP A 468 0.61 -37.99 -29.17
C ASP A 468 -0.23 -36.71 -29.38
N SER A 469 0.38 -35.54 -29.29
CA SER A 469 -0.24 -34.20 -29.31
C SER A 469 -0.97 -33.82 -28.01
N GLY A 470 -0.99 -34.70 -27.00
CA GLY A 470 -1.60 -34.42 -25.70
C GLY A 470 -0.90 -33.26 -24.99
N VAL A 471 -1.66 -32.47 -24.24
CA VAL A 471 -1.13 -31.38 -23.39
C VAL A 471 -1.62 -31.61 -21.99
N GLU A 472 -0.69 -31.58 -21.04
CA GLU A 472 -0.96 -31.73 -19.62
C GLU A 472 -0.35 -30.56 -18.87
N TYR A 473 -0.95 -30.19 -17.74
CA TYR A 473 -0.44 -29.13 -16.89
C TYR A 473 -0.55 -29.52 -15.42
N ALA A 474 0.34 -28.99 -14.60
CA ALA A 474 0.29 -29.06 -13.15
C ALA A 474 0.52 -27.66 -12.58
N ALA A 475 -0.11 -27.35 -11.46
CA ALA A 475 0.26 -26.15 -10.71
C ALA A 475 1.57 -26.39 -9.96
N MET A 476 2.44 -25.40 -9.93
CA MET A 476 3.47 -25.31 -8.91
C MET A 476 2.99 -24.39 -7.79
N GLY A 477 3.20 -24.82 -6.56
CA GLY A 477 2.59 -24.12 -5.45
C GLY A 477 3.20 -24.36 -4.10
N LEU A 478 2.77 -23.53 -3.15
CA LEU A 478 2.97 -23.79 -1.73
C LEU A 478 1.96 -24.85 -1.29
N THR A 479 2.45 -25.89 -0.62
CA THR A 479 1.61 -26.74 0.21
C THR A 479 1.75 -26.28 1.65
N ILE A 480 0.65 -25.85 2.27
CA ILE A 480 0.62 -25.40 3.65
C ILE A 480 -0.21 -26.38 4.46
N LYS A 481 0.35 -26.86 5.57
CA LYS A 481 -0.36 -27.70 6.53
C LYS A 481 -0.64 -26.90 7.80
N LEU A 482 -1.88 -26.99 8.29
CA LEU A 482 -2.27 -26.40 9.57
C LEU A 482 -2.20 -27.42 10.69
N ASP A 483 -2.07 -26.92 11.92
CA ASP A 483 -1.97 -27.66 13.19
C ASP A 483 -3.08 -28.69 13.46
N SER A 484 -4.16 -28.64 12.70
CA SER A 484 -5.32 -29.48 12.86
C SER A 484 -6.15 -29.55 11.59
N LYS A 485 -6.74 -30.73 11.36
CA LYS A 485 -7.63 -30.99 10.23
C LYS A 485 -8.92 -30.18 10.32
N LEU A 486 -9.54 -29.94 9.16
CA LEU A 486 -10.91 -29.46 9.06
C LEU A 486 -11.86 -30.44 9.76
N GLU A 487 -12.82 -29.90 10.53
CA GLU A 487 -13.85 -30.73 11.16
C GLU A 487 -14.79 -31.36 10.12
N GLN A 488 -15.03 -30.64 9.02
CA GLN A 488 -15.86 -31.06 7.89
C GLN A 488 -15.37 -30.44 6.58
N GLY A 489 -15.46 -31.20 5.49
CA GLY A 489 -15.12 -30.73 4.14
C GLY A 489 -13.63 -30.86 3.80
N LYS A 490 -13.21 -30.15 2.76
CA LYS A 490 -11.84 -30.04 2.28
C LYS A 490 -11.57 -28.58 1.90
N TYR A 491 -10.30 -28.19 1.78
CA TYR A 491 -9.95 -26.91 1.17
C TYR A 491 -10.24 -26.94 -0.34
N GLU A 492 -10.80 -25.84 -0.87
CA GLU A 492 -11.30 -25.77 -2.25
C GLU A 492 -10.85 -24.48 -2.94
N ASP A 493 -10.88 -24.49 -4.28
CA ASP A 493 -10.64 -23.31 -5.11
C ASP A 493 -11.55 -22.15 -4.68
N GLY A 494 -10.95 -20.97 -4.51
CA GLY A 494 -11.65 -19.76 -4.07
C GLY A 494 -11.74 -19.59 -2.55
N ASP A 495 -11.25 -20.54 -1.74
CA ASP A 495 -10.97 -20.25 -0.33
C ASP A 495 -9.85 -19.19 -0.24
N LEU A 496 -9.93 -18.30 0.76
CA LEU A 496 -8.92 -17.28 1.05
C LEU A 496 -8.18 -17.64 2.33
N LEU A 497 -6.88 -17.88 2.24
CA LEU A 497 -5.98 -18.04 3.38
C LEU A 497 -5.38 -16.69 3.75
N ARG A 498 -5.44 -16.34 5.04
CA ARG A 498 -4.78 -15.18 5.64
C ARG A 498 -3.76 -15.66 6.66
N LEU A 499 -2.53 -15.20 6.55
CA LEU A 499 -1.45 -15.50 7.48
C LEU A 499 -1.05 -14.24 8.25
N GLU A 500 -0.79 -14.37 9.54
CA GLU A 500 -0.11 -13.36 10.37
C GLU A 500 1.11 -14.00 11.03
N GLN A 501 2.30 -13.50 10.69
CA GLN A 501 3.58 -13.86 11.28
C GLN A 501 4.16 -12.66 12.03
N LEU A 502 4.67 -12.91 13.24
CA LEU A 502 5.45 -11.94 14.00
C LEU A 502 6.93 -12.31 13.93
N ALA A 503 7.81 -11.33 13.77
CA ALA A 503 9.25 -11.55 13.73
C ALA A 503 9.98 -10.59 14.67
N THR A 504 11.08 -11.07 15.25
CA THR A 504 11.99 -10.27 16.08
C THR A 504 13.00 -9.50 15.24
N LYS A 505 13.22 -9.94 13.99
CA LYS A 505 14.15 -9.35 13.03
C LYS A 505 13.47 -9.11 11.68
N PRO A 506 13.93 -8.13 10.90
CA PRO A 506 13.47 -7.94 9.53
C PRO A 506 13.78 -9.15 8.66
N ASN A 507 12.85 -9.52 7.79
CA ASN A 507 13.04 -10.63 6.87
C ASN A 507 13.91 -10.20 5.67
N ILE A 508 13.70 -8.98 5.18
CA ILE A 508 14.55 -8.36 4.18
C ILE A 508 15.46 -7.35 4.89
N LYS A 509 16.74 -7.30 4.53
CA LYS A 509 17.63 -6.26 5.09
C LYS A 509 17.15 -4.88 4.64
N PRO A 510 17.02 -3.90 5.55
CA PRO A 510 16.59 -2.56 5.17
C PRO A 510 17.59 -1.92 4.21
N LEU A 511 17.05 -1.26 3.18
CA LEU A 511 17.83 -0.43 2.27
C LEU A 511 18.11 0.91 2.97
N LEU A 512 19.33 1.10 3.46
CA LEU A 512 19.77 2.34 4.12
C LEU A 512 20.86 3.03 3.29
N GLU A 513 20.77 4.35 3.17
CA GLU A 513 21.89 5.14 2.64
C GLU A 513 23.06 5.18 3.64
N LYS A 514 24.27 5.48 3.13
CA LYS A 514 25.53 5.33 3.86
C LYS A 514 25.63 6.12 5.18
N ASP A 515 24.85 7.19 5.33
CA ASP A 515 24.88 8.08 6.49
C ASP A 515 23.50 8.21 7.16
N GLU A 516 22.52 7.40 6.74
CA GLU A 516 21.16 7.42 7.27
C GLU A 516 21.05 6.47 8.47
N ILE A 517 20.46 6.94 9.57
CA ILE A 517 20.15 6.13 10.75
C ILE A 517 18.67 5.77 10.71
N LEU A 518 18.36 4.48 10.83
CA LEU A 518 16.98 4.01 10.88
C LEU A 518 16.23 4.65 12.07
N PRO A 519 15.09 5.34 11.85
CA PRO A 519 14.38 6.02 12.94
C PRO A 519 13.88 5.06 14.03
N GLY A 520 14.23 5.34 15.28
CA GLY A 520 13.87 4.50 16.43
C GLY A 520 14.77 3.28 16.63
N GLU A 521 15.88 3.19 15.90
CA GLU A 521 16.83 2.10 16.03
C GLU A 521 17.58 2.15 17.36
N TRP A 522 17.65 0.99 18.01
CA TRP A 522 18.50 0.78 19.16
C TRP A 522 19.82 0.15 18.70
N PHE A 523 20.92 0.76 19.13
CA PHE A 523 22.29 0.32 18.88
C PHE A 523 22.86 -0.35 20.11
N VAL A 524 23.52 -1.50 19.92
CA VAL A 524 24.07 -2.31 20.99
C VAL A 524 25.54 -2.63 20.78
N SER A 525 26.30 -2.80 21.87
CA SER A 525 27.72 -3.14 21.79
C SER A 525 28.03 -4.55 21.30
N ASP A 526 27.11 -5.49 21.53
CA ASP A 526 27.18 -6.82 20.93
C ASP A 526 25.75 -7.32 20.58
N PRO A 527 25.43 -7.43 19.28
CA PRO A 527 24.11 -7.88 18.83
C PRO A 527 23.87 -9.39 19.04
N GLN A 528 24.91 -10.20 19.34
CA GLN A 528 24.74 -11.64 19.55
C GLN A 528 24.12 -11.99 20.90
N VAL A 529 24.28 -11.10 21.89
CA VAL A 529 23.74 -11.29 23.25
C VAL A 529 22.45 -10.50 23.50
N ALA A 530 22.00 -9.69 22.54
CA ALA A 530 20.72 -9.01 22.56
C ALA A 530 19.69 -9.72 21.68
N ASP A 531 18.51 -9.99 22.24
CA ASP A 531 17.41 -10.61 21.50
C ASP A 531 16.06 -10.09 21.98
N VAL A 532 15.15 -9.83 21.05
CA VAL A 532 13.78 -9.41 21.35
C VAL A 532 12.98 -10.65 21.75
N GLN A 533 12.38 -10.67 22.94
CA GLN A 533 11.64 -11.82 23.45
C GLN A 533 10.14 -11.60 23.36
N PHE A 534 9.42 -12.52 22.72
CA PHE A 534 7.96 -12.52 22.71
C PHE A 534 7.39 -12.99 24.05
N ARG A 535 6.31 -12.33 24.52
CA ARG A 535 5.51 -12.75 25.70
C ARG A 535 6.28 -12.80 27.04
N GLU A 536 7.47 -12.24 27.08
CA GLU A 536 8.19 -11.88 28.30
C GLU A 536 8.21 -10.36 28.44
N ASN A 537 7.03 -9.73 28.35
CA ASN A 537 6.83 -8.28 28.48
C ASN A 537 6.55 -7.87 29.94
N SER A 538 6.75 -6.60 30.23
CA SER A 538 6.40 -6.00 31.51
C SER A 538 4.87 -5.84 31.66
N PRO A 539 4.34 -5.68 32.88
CA PRO A 539 2.89 -5.54 33.10
C PRO A 539 2.22 -4.36 32.37
N GLU A 540 2.99 -3.30 32.10
CA GLU A 540 2.57 -2.12 31.32
C GLU A 540 3.33 -2.05 29.99
N GLY A 541 3.87 -3.17 29.50
CA GLY A 541 4.59 -3.28 28.23
C GLY A 541 3.67 -3.72 27.10
N GLY A 542 4.18 -3.71 25.87
CA GLY A 542 3.45 -4.25 24.72
C GLY A 542 3.65 -5.77 24.59
N LYS A 543 4.02 -6.27 23.40
CA LYS A 543 4.07 -7.71 23.11
C LYS A 543 5.42 -8.37 23.36
N SER A 544 6.47 -7.57 23.55
CA SER A 544 7.84 -8.05 23.68
C SER A 544 8.66 -7.22 24.67
N SER A 545 9.90 -7.65 24.86
CA SER A 545 10.93 -6.92 25.62
C SER A 545 12.31 -7.21 25.03
N LEU A 546 13.29 -6.37 25.35
CA LEU A 546 14.68 -6.63 25.01
C LEU A 546 15.34 -7.47 26.10
N ARG A 547 15.87 -8.65 25.75
CA ARG A 547 16.73 -9.46 26.62
C ARG A 547 18.19 -9.26 26.25
N ILE A 548 19.05 -9.08 27.25
CA ILE A 548 20.50 -8.97 27.10
C ILE A 548 21.19 -10.00 28.02
N ASP A 549 22.12 -10.78 27.48
CA ASP A 549 22.90 -11.79 28.22
C ASP A 549 24.35 -11.38 28.46
N LEU A 550 24.69 -11.02 29.69
CA LEU A 550 26.00 -10.52 30.13
C LEU A 550 26.88 -11.61 30.76
N THR A 551 26.60 -12.90 30.49
CA THR A 551 27.35 -14.00 31.12
C THR A 551 28.76 -14.20 30.56
N GLU A 552 29.00 -13.84 29.31
CA GLU A 552 30.30 -13.91 28.64
C GLU A 552 30.79 -12.48 28.34
N SER A 553 31.74 -11.95 29.12
CA SER A 553 32.27 -10.59 28.88
C SER A 553 33.06 -10.53 27.57
N ILE A 554 32.69 -9.61 26.66
CA ILE A 554 33.39 -9.39 25.39
C ILE A 554 34.28 -8.13 25.49
N ASN A 555 35.27 -8.13 24.60
CA ASN A 555 36.34 -7.17 24.29
C ASN A 555 36.04 -5.66 24.52
N PRO A 556 37.06 -4.78 24.53
CA PRO A 556 36.85 -3.34 24.44
C PRO A 556 35.83 -2.96 23.37
N ILE A 557 34.86 -2.14 23.75
CA ILE A 557 33.75 -1.71 22.89
C ILE A 557 34.23 -0.53 22.05
N ASP A 558 34.52 -0.80 20.79
CA ASP A 558 34.94 0.21 19.81
C ASP A 558 33.81 0.54 18.81
N GLN A 559 32.76 -0.28 18.73
CA GLN A 559 31.67 -0.19 17.76
C GLN A 559 30.32 -0.58 18.39
N LEU A 560 29.23 -0.05 17.82
CA LEU A 560 27.85 -0.43 18.12
C LEU A 560 27.14 -0.94 16.84
N PHE A 561 26.13 -1.77 17.03
CA PHE A 561 25.37 -2.43 15.97
C PHE A 561 23.86 -2.20 16.16
N GLY A 562 23.15 -1.79 15.10
CA GLY A 562 21.69 -1.69 15.12
C GLY A 562 21.02 -3.06 15.28
N ILE A 563 20.04 -3.18 16.18
CA ILE A 563 19.33 -4.44 16.47
C ILE A 563 18.58 -5.00 15.25
N TYR A 564 18.01 -4.12 14.42
CA TYR A 564 17.18 -4.50 13.28
C TYR A 564 17.89 -4.29 11.94
N SER A 565 18.71 -3.24 11.84
CA SER A 565 19.39 -2.85 10.62
C SER A 565 20.75 -3.53 10.37
N ASP A 566 21.35 -4.11 11.41
CA ASP A 566 22.77 -4.50 11.44
C ASP A 566 23.73 -3.34 11.10
N GLN A 567 23.29 -2.07 11.19
CA GLN A 567 24.12 -0.90 10.89
C GLN A 567 25.23 -0.75 11.93
N GLU A 568 26.47 -0.49 11.47
CA GLU A 568 27.63 -0.28 12.33
C GLU A 568 27.86 1.21 12.62
N LEU A 569 28.08 1.56 13.89
CA LEU A 569 28.48 2.89 14.35
C LEU A 569 29.79 2.81 15.12
N ASP A 570 30.80 3.59 14.70
CA ASP A 570 32.06 3.72 15.42
C ASP A 570 31.89 4.61 16.68
N LEU A 571 32.44 4.18 17.81
CA LEU A 571 32.47 4.99 19.04
C LEU A 571 33.73 5.87 19.06
N GLU A 572 33.56 7.17 19.33
CA GLU A 572 34.71 8.10 19.43
C GLU A 572 35.66 7.80 20.60
N THR A 573 35.19 7.08 21.63
CA THR A 573 35.98 6.72 22.81
C THR A 573 35.65 5.32 23.33
N SER A 574 36.67 4.50 23.60
CA SER A 574 36.52 3.20 24.26
C SER A 574 35.95 3.36 25.67
N LEU A 575 34.82 2.72 25.95
CA LEU A 575 34.11 2.80 27.23
C LEU A 575 34.48 1.62 28.15
N THR A 576 34.29 1.79 29.46
CA THR A 576 34.58 0.77 30.48
C THR A 576 33.34 -0.04 30.91
N ALA A 577 32.21 0.15 30.22
CA ALA A 577 30.99 -0.61 30.45
C ALA A 577 31.12 -2.06 29.97
N ASP A 578 30.41 -2.99 30.60
CA ASP A 578 30.38 -4.39 30.15
C ASP A 578 29.47 -4.53 28.92
N TYR A 579 28.44 -3.68 28.81
CA TYR A 579 27.55 -3.59 27.66
C TYR A 579 26.92 -2.20 27.53
N ILE A 580 26.64 -1.78 26.30
CA ILE A 580 26.03 -0.48 25.98
C ILE A 580 24.81 -0.68 25.07
N LEU A 581 23.76 0.07 25.39
CA LEU A 581 22.57 0.24 24.58
C LEU A 581 22.36 1.75 24.33
N GLN A 582 22.12 2.15 23.08
CA GLN A 582 21.93 3.55 22.69
C GLN A 582 20.77 3.73 21.70
N GLN A 583 20.11 4.89 21.75
CA GLN A 583 19.17 5.31 20.71
C GLN A 583 19.40 6.79 20.36
N ASN A 584 19.33 7.10 19.07
CA ASN A 584 19.40 8.47 18.56
C ASN A 584 18.07 9.20 18.84
N ILE A 585 18.15 10.42 19.37
CA ILE A 585 16.98 11.29 19.55
C ILE A 585 16.78 12.08 18.26
N SER A 586 15.61 11.91 17.62
CA SER A 586 15.32 12.54 16.32
C SER A 586 15.27 14.07 16.38
N GLU A 587 15.54 14.73 15.25
CA GLU A 587 15.57 16.21 15.15
C GLU A 587 14.35 16.94 15.75
N PRO A 588 13.09 16.53 15.52
CA PRO A 588 11.94 17.20 16.13
C PRO A 588 11.95 17.15 17.67
N GLU A 589 12.45 16.05 18.23
CA GLU A 589 12.54 15.86 19.68
C GLU A 589 13.73 16.60 20.30
N ILE A 590 14.78 16.85 19.51
CA ILE A 590 15.92 17.68 19.91
C ILE A 590 15.46 19.11 20.24
N ASP A 591 14.49 19.65 19.52
CA ASP A 591 13.96 20.99 19.82
C ASP A 591 13.30 21.07 21.20
N LYS A 592 12.69 19.98 21.69
CA LYS A 592 12.20 19.90 23.07
C LYS A 592 13.33 19.93 24.08
N LEU A 593 14.45 19.28 23.81
CA LEU A 593 15.67 19.34 24.62
C LEU A 593 16.30 20.74 24.64
N LYS A 594 16.19 21.51 23.54
CA LYS A 594 16.63 22.91 23.50
C LYS A 594 15.74 23.82 24.35
N ASN A 595 14.42 23.59 24.34
CA ASN A 595 13.43 24.49 24.93
C ASN A 595 13.13 24.19 26.41
N ASN A 596 13.23 22.92 26.83
CA ASN A 596 12.92 22.45 28.18
C ASN A 596 14.18 22.11 28.98
N ALA A 597 14.05 22.00 30.31
CA ALA A 597 15.21 21.77 31.19
C ALA A 597 15.07 20.55 32.11
N ILE A 598 13.87 19.99 32.24
CA ILE A 598 13.55 18.91 33.17
C ILE A 598 12.77 17.87 32.39
N PHE A 599 13.16 16.60 32.52
CA PHE A 599 12.58 15.48 31.81
C PHE A 599 12.29 14.34 32.78
N ASP A 600 11.09 13.78 32.72
CA ASP A 600 10.75 12.57 33.46
C ASP A 600 11.20 11.35 32.64
N PHE A 601 11.79 10.37 33.31
CA PHE A 601 12.05 9.07 32.71
C PHE A 601 11.30 7.96 33.46
N GLU A 602 10.85 6.96 32.72
CA GLU A 602 10.35 5.70 33.25
C GLU A 602 10.80 4.52 32.39
N PHE A 603 11.09 3.39 33.00
CA PHE A 603 11.34 2.13 32.29
C PHE A 603 11.05 0.92 33.19
N TRP A 604 10.77 -0.22 32.57
CA TRP A 604 10.66 -1.49 33.27
C TRP A 604 11.95 -2.31 33.10
N ALA A 605 12.38 -2.95 34.19
CA ALA A 605 13.51 -3.86 34.14
C ALA A 605 13.31 -5.08 35.04
N LYS A 606 13.86 -6.22 34.60
CA LYS A 606 13.90 -7.49 35.32
C LYS A 606 15.28 -8.12 35.17
N SER A 607 15.76 -8.81 36.19
CA SER A 607 16.96 -9.63 36.08
C SER A 607 16.80 -10.94 36.85
N ASN A 608 17.04 -12.05 36.15
CA ASN A 608 17.01 -13.39 36.72
C ASN A 608 18.39 -13.82 37.27
N SER A 609 19.36 -12.90 37.27
CA SER A 609 20.73 -13.15 37.72
C SER A 609 20.79 -13.35 39.24
N PRO A 610 21.72 -14.20 39.73
CA PRO A 610 21.92 -14.38 41.17
C PRO A 610 22.54 -13.14 41.83
N ASP A 611 23.35 -12.37 41.08
CA ASP A 611 23.94 -11.11 41.50
C ASP A 611 23.23 -9.94 40.80
N PRO A 612 23.11 -8.76 41.45
CA PRO A 612 22.50 -7.59 40.84
C PRO A 612 23.34 -7.05 39.68
N ILE A 613 22.67 -6.56 38.64
CA ILE A 613 23.28 -5.86 37.50
C ILE A 613 23.10 -4.36 37.75
N GLU A 614 24.19 -3.58 37.69
CA GLU A 614 24.12 -2.12 37.77
C GLU A 614 23.80 -1.54 36.39
N LEU A 615 22.71 -0.78 36.29
CA LEU A 615 22.27 -0.07 35.10
C LEU A 615 22.48 1.42 35.31
N SER A 616 23.14 2.08 34.35
CA SER A 616 23.28 3.54 34.35
C SER A 616 22.72 4.20 33.09
N LEU A 617 21.85 5.18 33.24
CA LEU A 617 21.13 5.91 32.19
C LEU A 617 21.66 7.36 32.09
N SER A 618 22.00 7.82 30.87
CA SER A 618 22.54 9.17 30.62
C SER A 618 22.21 9.68 29.21
N ILE A 619 22.28 11.00 28.99
CA ILE A 619 22.15 11.62 27.67
C ILE A 619 23.54 12.06 27.18
N LYS A 620 23.90 11.68 25.95
CA LYS A 620 25.17 12.02 25.28
C LYS A 620 24.94 12.97 24.10
N GLY A 621 26.03 13.57 23.60
CA GLY A 621 25.97 14.58 22.54
C GLY A 621 25.70 16.01 23.05
N LEU A 622 25.63 16.18 24.38
CA LEU A 622 25.46 17.48 25.02
C LEU A 622 26.82 18.18 25.21
N ASN A 623 26.84 19.51 25.10
CA ASN A 623 28.02 20.34 25.33
C ASN A 623 28.31 20.58 26.84
N LEU A 624 27.37 20.23 27.71
CA LEU A 624 27.45 20.28 29.17
C LEU A 624 27.11 18.89 29.72
N GLU A 625 27.80 18.48 30.80
CA GLU A 625 27.52 17.19 31.45
C GLU A 625 26.09 17.18 32.03
N SER A 626 25.31 16.15 31.68
CA SER A 626 24.02 15.85 32.30
C SER A 626 24.18 14.92 33.51
N GLU A 627 23.22 14.96 34.44
CA GLU A 627 23.17 13.97 35.53
C GLU A 627 23.00 12.55 34.98
N GLN A 628 23.64 11.57 35.62
CA GLN A 628 23.51 10.14 35.33
C GLN A 628 22.66 9.49 36.42
N PHE A 629 21.71 8.65 36.02
CA PHE A 629 20.94 7.82 36.93
C PHE A 629 21.57 6.43 37.00
N SER A 630 21.81 5.89 38.20
CA SER A 630 22.37 4.54 38.38
C SER A 630 21.55 3.73 39.38
N LYS A 631 21.27 2.46 39.04
CA LYS A 631 20.46 1.56 39.87
C LYS A 631 20.83 0.09 39.71
N GLU A 632 20.81 -0.64 40.82
CA GLU A 632 20.91 -2.11 40.83
C GLU A 632 19.56 -2.75 40.45
N ILE A 633 19.60 -3.63 39.44
CA ILE A 633 18.47 -4.40 38.92
C ILE A 633 18.60 -5.85 39.38
N HIS A 634 17.55 -6.37 40.02
CA HIS A 634 17.50 -7.76 40.49
C HIS A 634 16.06 -8.21 40.77
N GLY A 635 15.76 -9.46 40.39
CA GLY A 635 14.47 -10.11 40.57
C GLY A 635 13.49 -9.78 39.45
N ASP A 636 12.20 -9.98 39.75
CA ASP A 636 11.10 -9.83 38.79
C ASP A 636 10.88 -8.37 38.34
N TRP A 637 10.03 -8.18 37.33
CA TRP A 637 9.69 -6.89 36.72
C TRP A 637 9.40 -5.79 37.75
N LYS A 638 10.13 -4.69 37.66
CA LYS A 638 9.91 -3.47 38.45
C LYS A 638 9.97 -2.24 37.55
N LYS A 639 9.10 -1.29 37.85
CA LYS A 639 9.11 0.05 37.25
C LYS A 639 10.13 0.93 37.97
N TYR A 640 10.99 1.57 37.20
CA TYR A 640 11.97 2.55 37.65
C TYR A 640 11.60 3.90 37.03
N GLN A 641 11.62 4.95 37.84
CA GLN A 641 11.24 6.30 37.41
C GLN A 641 12.07 7.36 38.12
N GLY A 642 12.27 8.49 37.46
CA GLY A 642 13.03 9.61 37.99
C GLY A 642 13.00 10.81 37.05
N VAL A 643 13.94 11.74 37.27
CA VAL A 643 14.02 13.01 36.55
C VAL A 643 15.44 13.26 36.07
N PHE A 644 15.60 13.70 34.82
CA PHE A 644 16.83 14.30 34.30
C PHE A 644 16.73 15.82 34.28
N VAL A 645 17.84 16.49 34.58
CA VAL A 645 18.00 17.92 34.33
C VAL A 645 18.98 18.11 33.18
N VAL A 646 18.48 18.63 32.07
CA VAL A 646 19.28 18.99 30.89
C VAL A 646 19.45 20.51 30.90
N PRO A 647 20.66 21.07 31.07
CA PRO A 647 20.83 22.52 31.11
C PRO A 647 20.37 23.17 29.80
N LYS A 648 19.73 24.35 29.87
CA LYS A 648 19.32 25.08 28.65
C LYS A 648 20.55 25.45 27.81
N ASN A 649 20.42 25.35 26.49
CA ASN A 649 21.50 25.50 25.50
C ASN A 649 22.57 24.39 25.53
N SER A 650 22.24 23.21 26.07
CA SER A 650 23.19 22.08 26.09
C SER A 650 23.36 21.40 24.73
N VAL A 651 22.43 21.61 23.81
CA VAL A 651 22.43 21.00 22.48
C VAL A 651 22.98 22.00 21.46
N GLN A 652 23.93 21.59 20.61
CA GLN A 652 24.41 22.42 19.49
C GLN A 652 23.47 22.27 18.29
N ASP A 653 23.50 23.23 17.38
CA ASP A 653 22.87 23.04 16.07
C ASP A 653 23.64 21.94 15.33
N ASP A 654 22.91 21.01 14.71
CA ASP A 654 23.42 19.84 13.98
C ASP A 654 24.13 18.75 14.83
N SER A 655 24.01 18.76 16.16
CA SER A 655 24.56 17.68 17.01
C SER A 655 23.62 16.48 17.14
N LEU A 656 24.13 15.26 16.90
CA LEU A 656 23.43 14.03 17.24
C LEU A 656 23.38 13.86 18.76
N VAL A 657 22.16 13.78 19.31
CA VAL A 657 21.92 13.53 20.73
C VAL A 657 21.49 12.09 20.92
N TRP A 658 22.05 11.43 21.94
CA TRP A 658 21.83 10.01 22.18
C TRP A 658 21.34 9.77 23.60
N LEU A 659 20.38 8.87 23.77
CA LEU A 659 20.17 8.21 25.04
C LEU A 659 21.14 7.04 25.15
N GLN A 660 21.82 6.90 26.29
CA GLN A 660 22.76 5.82 26.57
C GLN A 660 22.42 5.09 27.86
N ILE A 661 22.36 3.77 27.78
CA ILE A 661 22.24 2.83 28.91
C ILE A 661 23.51 1.98 28.98
N GLU A 662 24.18 2.02 30.12
CA GLU A 662 25.37 1.23 30.43
C GLU A 662 25.01 0.14 31.43
N PHE A 663 25.53 -1.07 31.22
CA PHE A 663 25.37 -2.19 32.15
C PHE A 663 26.72 -2.63 32.71
N HIS A 664 26.73 -2.93 34.01
CA HIS A 664 27.87 -3.49 34.72
C HIS A 664 27.44 -4.72 35.54
N GLY A 665 28.21 -5.79 35.44
CA GLY A 665 27.95 -7.07 36.10
C GLY A 665 27.75 -8.22 35.10
N SER A 666 27.20 -9.33 35.59
CA SER A 666 27.04 -10.55 34.80
C SER A 666 25.67 -11.20 34.99
N GLY A 667 25.17 -11.85 33.95
CA GLY A 667 23.88 -12.54 33.92
C GLY A 667 22.89 -11.92 32.94
N THR A 668 21.59 -12.22 33.07
CA THR A 668 20.58 -11.81 32.09
C THR A 668 19.72 -10.66 32.62
N ILE A 669 19.53 -9.62 31.80
CA ILE A 669 18.64 -8.48 32.06
C ILE A 669 17.58 -8.36 30.95
N PHE A 670 16.39 -7.90 31.34
CA PHE A 670 15.29 -7.58 30.44
C PHE A 670 14.92 -6.11 30.61
N LEU A 671 14.66 -5.42 29.50
CA LEU A 671 14.21 -4.03 29.45
C LEU A 671 12.94 -3.91 28.61
N ASP A 672 12.05 -3.04 29.05
CA ASP A 672 10.78 -2.80 28.36
C ASP A 672 10.24 -1.40 28.70
N ASN A 673 9.41 -0.86 27.81
CA ASN A 673 8.67 0.40 27.93
C ASN A 673 9.52 1.56 28.46
N ILE A 674 10.58 1.92 27.72
CA ILE A 674 11.51 2.99 28.05
C ILE A 674 10.97 4.34 27.56
N ARG A 675 10.75 5.28 28.47
CA ARG A 675 10.18 6.58 28.13
C ARG A 675 10.97 7.72 28.74
N ILE A 676 11.10 8.78 27.96
CA ILE A 676 11.62 10.08 28.38
C ILE A 676 10.70 11.14 27.83
N LYS A 677 10.15 11.99 28.71
CA LYS A 677 9.24 13.07 28.33
C LYS A 677 9.58 14.35 29.05
N VAL A 678 9.09 15.48 28.57
CA VAL A 678 9.24 16.77 29.27
C VAL A 678 8.51 16.68 30.63
N ALA A 679 9.18 17.10 31.70
CA ALA A 679 8.60 17.09 33.05
C ALA A 679 7.70 18.32 33.24
N ASP A 680 6.44 18.20 32.87
CA ASP A 680 5.42 19.20 33.19
C ASP A 680 4.67 18.85 34.48
N HIS A 681 4.40 19.87 35.31
CA HIS A 681 3.76 19.70 36.63
C HIS A 681 2.27 19.32 36.55
N PHE A 682 1.74 19.18 35.35
CA PHE A 682 0.43 18.64 35.06
C PHE A 682 0.66 17.42 34.17
N GLU A 683 0.05 16.28 34.49
CA GLU A 683 -0.16 15.24 33.50
C GLU A 683 -0.92 15.88 32.34
N GLN A 684 -0.20 16.31 31.31
CA GLN A 684 -0.83 16.73 30.08
C GLN A 684 -1.48 15.46 29.52
N ASP A 685 -2.79 15.52 29.33
CA ASP A 685 -3.50 14.56 28.49
C ASP A 685 -2.76 14.45 27.16
N LEU A 686 -2.76 13.28 26.51
CA LEU A 686 -2.22 13.10 25.14
C LEU A 686 -2.84 14.11 24.12
N PHE A 687 -3.95 14.72 24.52
CA PHE A 687 -4.73 15.72 23.81
C PHE A 687 -4.91 17.00 24.64
N ALA A 688 -3.96 17.34 25.53
CA ALA A 688 -3.98 18.58 26.28
C ALA A 688 -3.79 19.80 25.37
N ASP A 689 -3.06 19.62 24.27
CA ASP A 689 -2.86 20.62 23.21
C ASP A 689 -4.01 20.67 22.19
N LEU A 690 -4.97 19.73 22.25
CA LEU A 690 -6.26 19.93 21.60
C LEU A 690 -6.91 21.14 22.29
N ALA A 691 -6.86 22.30 21.64
CA ALA A 691 -7.42 23.53 22.17
C ALA A 691 -8.85 23.30 22.70
N ASP A 692 -9.21 23.96 23.81
CA ASP A 692 -10.60 24.02 24.31
C ASP A 692 -11.60 24.37 23.17
N ASP A 693 -11.11 25.02 22.12
CA ASP A 693 -11.82 25.40 20.90
C ASP A 693 -12.38 24.20 20.10
N LEU A 694 -11.88 22.97 20.31
CA LEU A 694 -12.36 21.74 19.69
C LEU A 694 -13.53 21.07 20.43
N ALA A 695 -13.87 21.54 21.64
CA ALA A 695 -14.88 20.91 22.48
C ALA A 695 -16.30 20.98 21.88
N ASN A 696 -17.07 19.90 21.97
CA ASN A 696 -18.47 19.74 21.54
C ASN A 696 -18.74 19.68 20.03
N VAL A 697 -17.72 19.47 19.21
CA VAL A 697 -17.91 19.11 17.79
C VAL A 697 -18.64 17.75 17.72
N PRO A 698 -19.55 17.53 16.75
CA PRO A 698 -20.45 16.37 16.78
C PRO A 698 -19.76 15.02 16.61
N ILE A 699 -18.70 14.94 15.79
CA ILE A 699 -18.04 13.69 15.38
C ILE A 699 -16.52 13.90 15.29
N MET A 700 -15.77 12.89 15.72
CA MET A 700 -14.33 12.77 15.51
C MET A 700 -14.02 11.35 15.01
N ARG A 701 -13.45 11.28 13.81
CA ARG A 701 -12.92 10.05 13.22
C ARG A 701 -11.49 9.82 13.72
N LEU A 702 -11.23 8.61 14.18
CA LEU A 702 -9.99 8.19 14.81
C LEU A 702 -9.22 7.27 13.86
N GLU A 703 -8.66 7.83 12.79
CA GLU A 703 -7.90 7.08 11.79
C GLU A 703 -6.65 6.43 12.38
N LEU A 704 -6.04 7.11 13.36
CA LEU A 704 -4.84 6.66 14.05
C LEU A 704 -5.00 5.37 14.91
N VAL A 705 -6.21 4.81 15.06
CA VAL A 705 -6.41 3.48 15.68
C VAL A 705 -7.04 2.52 14.66
N PRO A 706 -6.28 2.08 13.63
CA PRO A 706 -6.85 1.24 12.59
C PRO A 706 -6.91 -0.22 13.07
N LEU A 707 -8.12 -0.74 13.25
CA LEU A 707 -8.37 -2.16 13.53
C LEU A 707 -8.28 -2.95 12.23
N GLY A 708 -7.61 -4.11 12.23
CA GLY A 708 -7.53 -4.93 11.03
C GLY A 708 -6.70 -4.32 9.90
N ASP A 709 -5.67 -3.54 10.24
CA ASP A 709 -4.70 -3.00 9.29
C ASP A 709 -3.57 -3.99 9.01
N GLN A 710 -2.96 -3.95 7.83
CA GLN A 710 -1.85 -4.84 7.47
C GLN A 710 -0.56 -4.44 8.18
N ALA A 711 -0.38 -3.15 8.41
CA ALA A 711 0.81 -2.63 9.05
C ALA A 711 0.84 -2.92 10.55
N TYR A 712 -0.31 -3.22 11.19
CA TYR A 712 -0.42 -3.39 12.64
C TYR A 712 -0.64 -4.85 13.07
N PRO A 713 0.03 -5.33 14.13
CA PRO A 713 -0.30 -6.62 14.74
C PRO A 713 -1.78 -6.67 15.15
N SER A 714 -2.46 -7.81 14.96
CA SER A 714 -3.84 -7.98 15.45
C SER A 714 -3.92 -7.63 16.94
N GLU A 715 -4.99 -6.93 17.34
CA GLU A 715 -5.25 -6.51 18.73
C GLU A 715 -4.20 -5.55 19.33
N SER A 716 -3.32 -4.95 18.54
CA SER A 716 -2.40 -3.89 19.01
C SER A 716 -3.13 -2.70 19.67
N TRP A 717 -4.34 -2.39 19.22
CA TRP A 717 -5.21 -1.36 19.80
C TRP A 717 -5.67 -1.65 21.24
N LEU A 718 -5.57 -2.91 21.72
CA LEU A 718 -5.88 -3.32 23.10
C LEU A 718 -4.73 -3.09 24.08
N SER A 719 -3.66 -2.43 23.68
CA SER A 719 -2.47 -2.45 24.50
C SER A 719 -2.52 -1.43 25.65
N SER A 720 -1.87 -1.76 26.78
CA SER A 720 -2.07 -1.06 28.07
C SER A 720 -1.34 0.29 28.14
N GLU A 721 -0.30 0.50 27.32
CA GLU A 721 0.36 1.79 27.17
C GLU A 721 -0.47 2.80 26.38
N LYS A 722 -0.26 4.09 26.63
CA LYS A 722 -0.92 5.17 25.90
C LYS A 722 -0.58 5.19 24.41
N SER A 723 0.65 4.79 24.07
CA SER A 723 1.24 4.83 22.74
C SER A 723 2.19 3.67 22.53
N TYR A 724 2.22 3.16 21.31
CA TYR A 724 3.17 2.16 20.84
C TYR A 724 3.82 2.62 19.56
N SER A 725 5.07 2.23 19.38
CA SER A 725 5.73 2.31 18.10
C SER A 725 6.41 0.99 17.79
N PHE A 726 6.33 0.59 16.52
CA PHE A 726 6.86 -0.68 16.07
C PHE A 726 7.19 -0.61 14.58
N TYR A 727 8.01 -1.54 14.11
CA TYR A 727 8.46 -1.56 12.72
C TYR A 727 7.49 -2.34 11.83
N TYR A 728 7.23 -1.77 10.66
CA TYR A 728 6.54 -2.40 9.55
C TYR A 728 7.48 -2.42 8.33
N GLN A 729 7.55 -3.56 7.65
CA GLN A 729 8.37 -3.73 6.45
C GLN A 729 7.50 -3.72 5.20
N ASP A 730 7.81 -2.79 4.30
CA ASP A 730 7.07 -2.52 3.06
C ASP A 730 8.07 -2.43 1.90
N GLU A 731 7.99 -3.35 0.93
CA GLU A 731 8.87 -3.40 -0.25
C GLU A 731 10.39 -3.28 0.07
N GLY A 732 10.84 -3.88 1.19
CA GLY A 732 12.25 -3.84 1.64
C GLY A 732 12.62 -2.61 2.49
N ASN A 733 11.72 -1.64 2.67
CA ASN A 733 11.93 -0.50 3.57
C ASN A 733 11.31 -0.76 4.95
N LEU A 734 12.05 -0.44 6.02
CA LEU A 734 11.51 -0.47 7.37
C LEU A 734 10.99 0.92 7.75
N LYS A 735 9.70 0.98 8.10
CA LYS A 735 9.04 2.18 8.59
C LYS A 735 8.66 1.96 10.04
N ILE A 736 9.02 2.89 10.91
CA ILE A 736 8.49 2.92 12.28
C ILE A 736 7.14 3.63 12.26
N ILE A 737 6.11 2.92 12.68
CA ILE A 737 4.76 3.48 12.80
C ILE A 737 4.39 3.58 14.27
N SER A 738 3.50 4.51 14.59
CA SER A 738 3.04 4.72 15.96
C SER A 738 1.51 4.63 16.00
N GLN A 739 0.99 4.06 17.09
CA GLN A 739 -0.45 3.97 17.33
C GLN A 739 -0.73 4.28 18.80
N PRO A 740 -1.68 5.18 19.09
CA PRO A 740 -2.18 5.35 20.44
C PRO A 740 -3.14 4.20 20.76
N ASN A 741 -3.26 3.84 22.03
CA ASN A 741 -4.25 2.83 22.40
C ASN A 741 -5.68 3.36 22.24
N LEU A 742 -6.63 2.42 22.14
CA LEU A 742 -8.04 2.77 21.94
C LEU A 742 -8.61 3.60 23.09
N VAL A 743 -8.21 3.31 24.34
CA VAL A 743 -8.71 4.02 25.52
C VAL A 743 -8.34 5.48 25.49
N THR A 744 -7.10 5.81 25.16
CA THR A 744 -6.63 7.21 25.16
C THR A 744 -7.43 8.04 24.17
N CYS A 745 -7.70 7.50 22.98
CA CYS A 745 -8.50 8.16 21.96
C CYS A 745 -9.98 8.33 22.36
N LEU A 746 -10.56 7.31 23.00
CA LEU A 746 -11.94 7.40 23.49
C LEU A 746 -12.06 8.34 24.68
N GLU A 747 -11.08 8.38 25.58
CA GLU A 747 -11.07 9.32 26.70
C GLU A 747 -10.96 10.77 26.21
N ALA A 748 -10.23 11.01 25.12
CA ALA A 748 -10.23 12.30 24.41
C ALA A 748 -11.62 12.69 23.91
N CYS A 749 -12.27 11.77 23.19
CA CYS A 749 -13.64 11.96 22.73
C CYS A 749 -14.59 12.24 23.91
N ARG A 750 -14.42 11.55 25.04
CA ARG A 750 -15.22 11.76 26.25
C ARG A 750 -14.99 13.15 26.84
N LYS A 751 -13.73 13.56 27.01
CA LYS A 751 -13.35 14.86 27.59
C LYS A 751 -14.01 16.01 26.81
N TYR A 752 -14.02 15.92 25.48
CA TYR A 752 -14.57 16.94 24.60
C TYR A 752 -16.05 16.71 24.22
N ASN A 753 -16.70 15.66 24.75
CA ASN A 753 -18.09 15.28 24.48
C ASN A 753 -18.37 15.11 22.97
N ILE A 754 -17.50 14.38 22.29
CA ILE A 754 -17.55 14.10 20.85
C ILE A 754 -17.91 12.63 20.63
N ASN A 755 -18.73 12.32 19.60
CA ASN A 755 -19.02 10.93 19.28
C ASN A 755 -17.87 10.32 18.46
N PRO A 756 -17.35 9.15 18.84
CA PRO A 756 -16.25 8.51 18.14
C PRO A 756 -16.71 7.86 16.83
N TRP A 757 -15.89 8.01 15.79
CA TRP A 757 -15.93 7.26 14.55
C TRP A 757 -14.66 6.41 14.46
N LEU A 758 -14.81 5.09 14.51
CA LEU A 758 -13.74 4.09 14.51
C LEU A 758 -13.69 3.37 13.15
N THR A 759 -12.50 2.94 12.74
CA THR A 759 -12.25 2.30 11.44
C THR A 759 -11.91 0.82 11.61
N ILE A 760 -12.48 -0.01 10.73
CA ILE A 760 -12.26 -1.45 10.61
C ILE A 760 -11.78 -1.72 9.18
N ASN A 761 -10.53 -2.14 9.06
CA ASN A 761 -9.86 -2.39 7.78
C ASN A 761 -9.85 -3.90 7.47
N SER A 762 -9.48 -4.25 6.24
CA SER A 762 -9.78 -5.52 5.58
C SER A 762 -9.09 -6.76 6.17
N GLN A 763 -8.05 -6.57 7.01
CA GLN A 763 -7.35 -7.64 7.74
C GLN A 763 -7.97 -7.98 9.10
N ALA A 764 -9.09 -7.36 9.49
CA ALA A 764 -9.75 -7.67 10.76
C ALA A 764 -10.22 -9.14 10.80
N SER A 765 -9.83 -9.88 11.84
CA SER A 765 -10.29 -11.26 12.07
C SER A 765 -11.65 -11.31 12.76
N ASP A 766 -12.37 -12.44 12.62
CA ASP A 766 -13.63 -12.66 13.33
C ASP A 766 -13.48 -12.58 14.85
N LEU A 767 -12.34 -13.06 15.36
CA LEU A 767 -12.02 -13.02 16.78
C LEU A 767 -11.77 -11.58 17.24
N GLU A 768 -10.95 -10.82 16.52
CA GLU A 768 -10.65 -9.42 16.82
C GLU A 768 -11.93 -8.56 16.81
N LEU A 769 -12.83 -8.76 15.85
CA LEU A 769 -14.13 -8.06 15.80
C LEU A 769 -15.03 -8.37 17.01
N ARG A 770 -15.05 -9.62 17.46
CA ARG A 770 -15.79 -10.02 18.68
C ARG A 770 -15.14 -9.43 19.93
N HIS A 771 -13.82 -9.43 20.00
CA HIS A 771 -13.06 -8.80 21.07
C HIS A 771 -13.29 -7.29 21.12
N PHE A 772 -13.33 -6.62 19.98
CA PHE A 772 -13.66 -5.20 19.87
C PHE A 772 -15.03 -4.85 20.48
N MET A 773 -16.06 -5.64 20.17
CA MET A 773 -17.40 -5.45 20.76
C MET A 773 -17.42 -5.69 22.27
N GLN A 774 -16.78 -6.77 22.75
CA GLN A 774 -16.70 -7.06 24.18
C GLN A 774 -15.88 -5.99 24.92
N TYR A 775 -14.80 -5.49 24.32
CA TYR A 775 -14.00 -4.42 24.90
C TYR A 775 -14.80 -3.13 25.03
N LEU A 776 -15.51 -2.69 23.99
CA LEU A 776 -16.28 -1.44 24.03
C LEU A 776 -17.51 -1.51 24.94
N PHE A 777 -18.23 -2.63 24.92
CA PHE A 777 -19.59 -2.72 25.47
C PHE A 777 -19.83 -3.87 26.45
N GLY A 778 -18.85 -4.76 26.61
CA GLY A 778 -18.91 -5.89 27.51
C GLY A 778 -18.98 -5.47 28.98
N GLN A 779 -19.56 -6.37 29.79
CA GLN A 779 -19.68 -6.18 31.23
C GLN A 779 -18.29 -6.28 31.90
N GLN A 780 -18.10 -5.59 33.02
CA GLN A 780 -16.84 -5.58 33.80
C GLN A 780 -16.35 -6.99 34.21
N ASN A 781 -17.25 -7.98 34.31
CA ASN A 781 -16.89 -9.36 34.66
C ASN A 781 -16.51 -10.23 33.44
N THR A 782 -16.45 -9.66 32.24
CA THR A 782 -15.91 -10.32 31.05
C THR A 782 -14.41 -10.00 30.92
N PRO A 783 -13.59 -10.87 30.29
CA PRO A 783 -12.15 -10.65 30.21
C PRO A 783 -11.77 -9.28 29.64
N LEU A 784 -12.38 -8.87 28.52
CA LEU A 784 -12.09 -7.57 27.92
C LEU A 784 -12.79 -6.40 28.62
N GLY A 785 -13.88 -6.65 29.34
CA GLY A 785 -14.46 -5.63 30.22
C GLY A 785 -13.59 -5.34 31.44
N GLU A 786 -12.94 -6.36 32.01
CA GLU A 786 -11.97 -6.20 33.09
C GLU A 786 -10.71 -5.48 32.59
N LEU A 787 -10.19 -5.88 31.42
CA LEU A 787 -9.04 -5.23 30.78
C LEU A 787 -9.31 -3.75 30.49
N ARG A 788 -10.51 -3.42 29.97
CA ARG A 788 -10.92 -2.03 29.75
C ARG A 788 -10.85 -1.20 31.03
N ASP A 789 -11.29 -1.75 32.16
CA ASP A 789 -11.25 -1.07 33.44
C ASP A 789 -9.81 -0.95 33.98
N GLN A 790 -8.95 -1.94 33.74
CA GLN A 790 -7.51 -1.88 34.05
C GLN A 790 -6.81 -0.78 33.26
N HIS A 791 -7.23 -0.50 32.02
CA HIS A 791 -6.73 0.62 31.22
C HIS A 791 -7.29 1.99 31.66
N GLY A 792 -8.14 2.03 32.67
CA GLY A 792 -8.62 3.28 33.28
C GLY A 792 -9.95 3.81 32.72
N ALA A 793 -10.67 3.06 31.89
CA ALA A 793 -11.98 3.50 31.43
C ALA A 793 -13.01 3.56 32.57
N LEU A 794 -13.86 4.59 32.57
CA LEU A 794 -14.92 4.74 33.57
C LEU A 794 -16.20 4.01 33.15
N GLY A 795 -16.14 2.68 33.06
CA GLY A 795 -17.28 1.83 32.71
C GLY A 795 -17.45 1.61 31.20
N ARG A 796 -18.67 1.28 30.76
CA ARG A 796 -18.93 0.96 29.34
C ARG A 796 -19.00 2.23 28.52
N TYR A 797 -18.42 2.21 27.33
CA TYR A 797 -18.47 3.39 26.46
C TYR A 797 -19.87 3.68 25.93
N SER A 798 -20.79 2.70 25.94
CA SER A 798 -22.21 2.96 25.67
C SER A 798 -22.89 3.80 26.74
N GLU A 799 -22.37 3.89 27.96
CA GLU A 799 -22.90 4.80 29.00
C GLU A 799 -22.36 6.22 28.83
N THR A 800 -21.26 6.36 28.08
CA THR A 800 -20.55 7.61 27.85
C THR A 800 -20.99 8.31 26.57
N PHE A 801 -21.04 7.59 25.45
CA PHE A 801 -21.33 8.16 24.14
C PHE A 801 -22.75 7.88 23.68
N ASN A 802 -23.32 8.87 22.97
CA ASN A 802 -24.67 8.76 22.42
C ASN A 802 -24.68 7.92 21.13
N ARG A 803 -23.62 7.99 20.34
CA ARG A 803 -23.44 7.27 19.08
C ARG A 803 -22.00 6.81 18.89
N PHE A 804 -21.84 5.74 18.12
CA PHE A 804 -20.58 5.27 17.56
C PHE A 804 -20.76 5.08 16.07
N TYR A 805 -19.78 5.53 15.32
CA TYR A 805 -19.69 5.25 13.90
C TYR A 805 -18.62 4.18 13.69
N LEU A 806 -18.95 3.13 12.94
CA LEU A 806 -18.04 2.04 12.60
C LEU A 806 -17.91 2.01 11.08
N GLU A 807 -16.79 2.51 10.57
CA GLU A 807 -16.46 2.46 9.15
C GLU A 807 -15.73 1.18 8.81
N ILE A 808 -16.17 0.52 7.74
CA ILE A 808 -15.57 -0.69 7.21
C ILE A 808 -14.92 -0.33 5.86
N ASN A 809 -13.61 -0.50 5.75
CA ASN A 809 -12.85 -0.10 4.56
C ASN A 809 -11.83 -1.18 4.15
N ASP A 810 -11.13 -0.92 3.05
CA ASP A 810 -10.09 -1.78 2.48
C ASP A 810 -8.91 -0.92 2.01
N GLN A 811 -8.22 -0.28 2.96
CA GLN A 811 -7.07 0.58 2.62
C GLN A 811 -5.93 -0.24 1.97
N ASN A 812 -5.86 -1.53 2.29
CA ASN A 812 -4.87 -2.47 1.73
C ASN A 812 -5.27 -3.03 0.35
N LYS A 813 -6.41 -2.62 -0.21
CA LYS A 813 -6.90 -3.01 -1.55
C LYS A 813 -6.93 -4.54 -1.77
N LEU A 814 -7.28 -5.31 -0.74
CA LEU A 814 -7.37 -6.76 -0.81
C LEU A 814 -8.49 -7.24 -1.74
N PHE A 815 -9.55 -6.46 -1.90
CA PHE A 815 -10.72 -6.84 -2.68
C PHE A 815 -10.71 -6.19 -4.07
N VAL A 816 -10.68 -7.03 -5.11
CA VAL A 816 -10.50 -6.59 -6.50
C VAL A 816 -11.80 -6.11 -7.13
N ASN A 817 -12.93 -6.74 -6.76
CA ASN A 817 -14.24 -6.45 -7.34
C ASN A 817 -15.26 -5.97 -6.30
N ASP A 818 -16.28 -5.26 -6.78
CA ASP A 818 -17.31 -4.60 -5.98
C ASP A 818 -18.15 -5.60 -5.16
N TRP A 819 -18.29 -6.81 -5.67
CA TRP A 819 -19.00 -7.87 -4.97
C TRP A 819 -18.25 -8.35 -3.73
N GLN A 820 -16.93 -8.58 -3.83
CA GLN A 820 -16.07 -8.94 -2.69
C GLN A 820 -16.10 -7.85 -1.61
N LYS A 821 -16.00 -6.57 -2.01
CA LYS A 821 -16.07 -5.41 -1.11
C LYS A 821 -17.38 -5.40 -0.32
N LYS A 822 -18.51 -5.49 -1.03
CA LYS A 822 -19.85 -5.57 -0.44
C LYS A 822 -19.99 -6.75 0.51
N SER A 823 -19.55 -7.95 0.09
CA SER A 823 -19.65 -9.16 0.90
C SER A 823 -18.82 -9.06 2.19
N TYR A 824 -17.64 -8.43 2.16
CA TYR A 824 -16.85 -8.16 3.36
C TYR A 824 -17.54 -7.20 4.31
N VAL A 825 -18.07 -6.06 3.82
CA VAL A 825 -18.82 -5.10 4.64
C VAL A 825 -19.99 -5.80 5.35
N ASN A 826 -20.78 -6.58 4.62
CA ASN A 826 -21.92 -7.30 5.19
C ASN A 826 -21.50 -8.34 6.24
N ARG A 827 -20.38 -9.04 6.01
CA ARG A 827 -19.84 -9.99 6.98
C ARG A 827 -19.43 -9.30 8.29
N VAL A 828 -18.70 -8.19 8.22
CA VAL A 828 -18.31 -7.45 9.43
C VAL A 828 -19.55 -7.03 10.21
N ILE A 829 -20.57 -6.46 9.54
CA ILE A 829 -21.85 -6.10 10.16
C ILE A 829 -22.50 -7.32 10.81
N GLN A 830 -22.51 -8.47 10.13
CA GLN A 830 -23.06 -9.72 10.65
C GLN A 830 -22.33 -10.18 11.92
N ILE A 831 -21.00 -10.27 11.90
CA ILE A 831 -20.19 -10.72 13.06
C ILE A 831 -20.45 -9.83 14.27
N LEU A 832 -20.41 -8.50 14.07
CA LEU A 832 -20.67 -7.54 15.13
C LEU A 832 -22.11 -7.68 15.65
N SER A 833 -23.08 -7.95 14.77
CA SER A 833 -24.49 -8.13 15.12
C SER A 833 -24.79 -9.43 15.89
N GLU A 834 -23.97 -10.46 15.70
CA GLU A 834 -24.06 -11.74 16.40
C GLU A 834 -23.47 -11.70 17.83
N THR A 835 -22.76 -10.63 18.19
CA THR A 835 -22.20 -10.50 19.54
C THR A 835 -23.30 -10.31 20.59
N PRO A 836 -23.13 -10.83 21.83
CA PRO A 836 -24.07 -10.63 22.92
C PRO A 836 -24.38 -9.15 23.22
N GLU A 837 -23.38 -8.29 23.06
CA GLU A 837 -23.42 -6.86 23.37
C GLU A 837 -24.33 -6.09 22.42
N TYR A 838 -24.37 -6.46 21.13
CA TYR A 838 -25.04 -5.71 20.06
C TYR A 838 -26.51 -5.40 20.37
N THR A 839 -27.25 -6.36 20.93
CA THR A 839 -28.68 -6.20 21.25
C THR A 839 -28.97 -5.01 22.17
N GLN A 840 -28.01 -4.60 23.01
CA GLN A 840 -28.16 -3.50 23.96
C GLN A 840 -27.82 -2.14 23.35
N ILE A 841 -27.03 -2.13 22.27
CA ILE A 841 -26.40 -0.92 21.71
C ILE A 841 -26.75 -0.67 20.24
N LYS A 842 -27.55 -1.54 19.60
CA LYS A 842 -27.96 -1.42 18.19
C LYS A 842 -28.41 -0.01 17.77
N ASN A 843 -29.20 0.67 18.60
CA ASN A 843 -29.72 2.02 18.28
C ASN A 843 -28.69 3.15 18.44
N ARG A 844 -27.45 2.81 18.81
CA ARG A 844 -26.33 3.73 19.00
C ARG A 844 -25.18 3.48 18.03
N LEU A 845 -25.19 2.35 17.32
CA LEU A 845 -24.22 2.07 16.26
C LEU A 845 -24.73 2.59 14.93
N VAL A 846 -23.82 3.15 14.16
CA VAL A 846 -24.00 3.53 12.77
C VAL A 846 -22.91 2.84 11.96
N PHE A 847 -23.30 1.97 11.04
CA PHE A 847 -22.35 1.31 10.14
C PHE A 847 -22.12 2.18 8.91
N ILE A 848 -20.86 2.35 8.54
CA ILE A 848 -20.44 3.13 7.39
C ILE A 848 -19.66 2.22 6.44
N ASP A 849 -20.06 2.21 5.17
CA ASP A 849 -19.31 1.59 4.09
C ASP A 849 -18.27 2.58 3.57
N GLY A 850 -16.99 2.31 3.86
CA GLY A 850 -15.86 3.10 3.39
C GLY A 850 -15.15 2.49 2.17
N MET A 851 -15.80 1.56 1.45
CA MET A 851 -15.24 0.89 0.28
C MET A 851 -15.34 1.75 -0.97
N GLU A 852 -14.30 1.71 -1.80
CA GLU A 852 -14.30 2.36 -3.12
C GLU A 852 -14.87 1.41 -4.19
N TYR A 853 -16.05 1.69 -4.74
CA TYR A 853 -16.70 0.85 -5.75
C TYR A 853 -16.35 1.29 -7.17
N LYS A 854 -16.07 0.34 -8.08
CA LYS A 854 -15.78 0.61 -9.51
C LYS A 854 -17.02 1.00 -10.30
N GLU A 855 -18.17 0.40 -10.00
CA GLU A 855 -19.44 0.68 -10.69
C GLU A 855 -20.19 1.89 -10.10
N ASN A 856 -19.62 2.56 -9.08
CA ASN A 856 -20.27 3.61 -8.30
C ASN A 856 -21.68 3.20 -7.82
N ILE A 857 -21.85 1.94 -7.39
CA ILE A 857 -23.10 1.42 -6.83
C ILE A 857 -22.82 0.77 -5.48
N ILE A 858 -23.41 1.30 -4.41
CA ILE A 858 -23.38 0.64 -3.10
C ILE A 858 -24.51 -0.37 -3.03
N SER A 859 -24.18 -1.58 -2.61
CA SER A 859 -25.18 -2.62 -2.35
C SER A 859 -25.00 -3.32 -1.00
N SER A 860 -24.17 -2.76 -0.11
CA SER A 860 -23.97 -3.26 1.24
C SER A 860 -25.13 -2.88 2.17
N ASP A 861 -25.14 -3.49 3.35
CA ASP A 861 -26.15 -3.30 4.39
C ASP A 861 -25.83 -2.12 5.34
N ALA A 862 -24.80 -1.33 5.04
CA ALA A 862 -24.38 -0.20 5.88
C ALA A 862 -25.41 0.94 5.92
N ASP A 863 -25.38 1.73 6.98
CA ASP A 863 -26.26 2.88 7.19
C ASP A 863 -25.86 4.07 6.32
N TYR A 864 -24.56 4.30 6.11
CA TYR A 864 -24.03 5.36 5.25
C TYR A 864 -22.89 4.82 4.38
N HIS A 865 -22.50 5.59 3.38
CA HIS A 865 -21.22 5.49 2.71
C HIS A 865 -20.27 6.59 3.21
N ALA A 866 -18.98 6.42 3.01
CA ALA A 866 -17.99 7.46 3.25
C ALA A 866 -17.09 7.71 2.04
N SER A 867 -16.94 8.98 1.68
CA SER A 867 -16.11 9.43 0.57
C SER A 867 -15.00 10.38 1.02
N ASP A 868 -13.94 10.45 0.21
CA ASP A 868 -12.83 11.39 0.40
C ASP A 868 -13.03 12.64 -0.45
N PHE A 869 -12.79 13.80 0.14
CA PHE A 869 -12.78 15.07 -0.60
C PHE A 869 -11.38 15.67 -0.58
N THR A 870 -10.90 16.09 -1.75
CA THR A 870 -9.59 16.76 -1.90
C THR A 870 -9.77 18.12 -2.54
N LEU A 871 -9.25 19.16 -1.90
CA LEU A 871 -9.22 20.52 -2.43
C LEU A 871 -7.79 20.85 -2.90
N GLN A 872 -7.63 21.05 -4.20
CA GLN A 872 -6.33 21.33 -4.84
C GLN A 872 -6.18 22.80 -5.28
N ASP A 873 -7.27 23.41 -5.75
CA ASP A 873 -7.27 24.74 -6.33
C ASP A 873 -8.05 25.73 -5.46
N ASP A 874 -7.69 27.02 -5.54
CA ASP A 874 -8.47 28.10 -4.94
C ASP A 874 -9.79 28.29 -5.71
N ILE A 875 -10.85 28.66 -4.99
CA ILE A 875 -12.19 28.82 -5.58
C ILE A 875 -12.48 30.31 -5.75
N SER A 876 -12.15 30.86 -6.91
CA SER A 876 -12.28 32.30 -7.17
C SER A 876 -13.73 32.73 -7.47
N ASN A 877 -14.64 31.79 -7.80
CA ASN A 877 -16.05 32.08 -8.13
C ASN A 877 -17.01 30.89 -7.92
N ILE A 878 -18.32 31.18 -8.04
CA ILE A 878 -19.39 30.18 -7.84
C ILE A 878 -19.40 29.11 -8.93
N ASP A 879 -19.03 29.42 -10.17
CA ASP A 879 -19.01 28.43 -11.25
C ASP A 879 -17.93 27.37 -10.99
N GLN A 880 -16.76 27.78 -10.51
CA GLN A 880 -15.70 26.88 -10.06
C GLN A 880 -16.14 26.02 -8.86
N LEU A 881 -16.84 26.63 -7.89
CA LEU A 881 -17.41 25.88 -6.75
C LEU A 881 -18.39 24.81 -7.23
N ASN A 882 -19.32 25.16 -8.12
CA ASN A 882 -20.29 24.22 -8.68
C ASN A 882 -19.61 23.11 -9.45
N GLN A 883 -18.55 23.41 -10.21
CA GLN A 883 -17.77 22.40 -10.92
C GLN A 883 -17.10 21.42 -9.94
N HIS A 884 -16.52 21.90 -8.83
CA HIS A 884 -15.95 21.03 -7.80
C HIS A 884 -17.02 20.13 -7.15
N ILE A 885 -18.20 20.68 -6.86
CA ILE A 885 -19.34 19.94 -6.29
C ILE A 885 -19.86 18.88 -7.27
N GLU A 886 -20.05 19.24 -8.54
CA GLU A 886 -20.52 18.30 -9.57
C GLU A 886 -19.53 17.14 -9.75
N ASN A 887 -18.23 17.45 -9.85
CA ASN A 887 -17.19 16.42 -9.95
C ASN A 887 -17.20 15.47 -8.75
N PHE A 888 -17.34 16.00 -7.53
CA PHE A 888 -17.40 15.17 -6.33
C PHE A 888 -18.69 14.35 -6.25
N SER A 889 -19.85 14.94 -6.56
CA SER A 889 -21.15 14.23 -6.61
C SER A 889 -21.13 13.06 -7.60
N GLU A 890 -20.42 13.18 -8.73
CA GLU A 890 -20.23 12.07 -9.68
C GLU A 890 -19.40 10.91 -9.11
N MET A 891 -18.54 11.18 -8.13
CA MET A 891 -17.74 10.16 -7.43
C MET A 891 -18.51 9.45 -6.31
N ILE A 892 -19.56 10.08 -5.75
CA ILE A 892 -20.36 9.47 -4.69
C ILE A 892 -21.13 8.27 -5.26
N PRO A 893 -20.92 7.04 -4.74
CA PRO A 893 -21.61 5.88 -5.26
C PRO A 893 -23.13 5.95 -5.03
N ARG A 894 -23.93 5.50 -5.99
CA ARG A 894 -25.39 5.53 -5.89
C ARG A 894 -25.92 4.32 -5.14
N ASN A 895 -26.97 4.51 -4.33
CA ASN A 895 -27.70 3.40 -3.72
C ASN A 895 -29.09 3.22 -4.38
N PRO A 896 -29.26 2.29 -5.34
CA PRO A 896 -30.53 2.10 -6.05
C PRO A 896 -31.66 1.58 -5.13
N GLY A 897 -31.32 1.03 -3.96
CA GLY A 897 -32.29 0.57 -2.96
C GLY A 897 -32.87 1.68 -2.08
N ARG A 898 -32.28 2.88 -2.07
CA ARG A 898 -32.75 4.03 -1.30
C ARG A 898 -33.40 5.07 -2.23
N MET A 899 -34.56 5.61 -1.83
CA MET A 899 -35.18 6.71 -2.59
C MET A 899 -34.26 7.94 -2.55
N SER A 900 -34.15 8.65 -3.68
CA SER A 900 -33.21 9.74 -3.99
C SER A 900 -33.33 11.03 -3.15
N THR A 901 -33.82 10.97 -1.92
CA THR A 901 -34.20 12.16 -1.11
C THR A 901 -33.61 12.16 0.29
N SER A 902 -32.57 11.37 0.55
CA SER A 902 -31.85 11.41 1.83
C SER A 902 -30.35 11.31 1.61
N GLY A 903 -29.61 12.25 2.18
CA GLY A 903 -28.15 12.21 2.23
C GLY A 903 -27.71 10.88 2.82
N PHE A 904 -26.84 10.19 2.08
CA PHE A 904 -26.38 8.85 2.43
C PHE A 904 -24.86 8.77 2.54
N ASP A 905 -24.16 9.86 2.24
CA ASP A 905 -22.70 9.91 2.27
C ASP A 905 -22.17 10.78 3.43
N LEU A 906 -20.97 10.44 3.88
CA LEU A 906 -20.23 11.15 4.92
C LEU A 906 -18.84 11.45 4.35
N VAL A 907 -18.47 12.72 4.25
CA VAL A 907 -17.10 13.07 3.85
C VAL A 907 -16.17 12.75 5.01
N ARG A 908 -15.46 11.61 4.94
CA ARG A 908 -14.63 11.09 6.03
C ARG A 908 -13.32 11.85 6.21
N ARG A 909 -12.85 12.52 5.16
CA ARG A 909 -11.74 13.47 5.20
C ARG A 909 -11.86 14.52 4.12
N THR A 910 -11.41 15.73 4.47
CA THR A 910 -11.23 16.87 3.59
C THR A 910 -9.74 17.20 3.63
N GLU A 911 -9.05 16.92 2.53
CA GLU A 911 -7.61 17.13 2.41
C GLU A 911 -7.33 18.44 1.65
N LEU A 912 -6.43 19.25 2.20
CA LEU A 912 -6.01 20.52 1.64
C LEU A 912 -4.61 20.33 1.04
N LEU A 913 -4.51 20.27 -0.29
CA LEU A 913 -3.23 20.01 -0.97
C LEU A 913 -2.46 21.29 -1.34
N ASN A 914 -3.09 22.46 -1.17
CA ASN A 914 -2.52 23.74 -1.54
C ASN A 914 -2.51 24.69 -0.32
N PRO A 915 -1.33 25.23 0.07
CA PRO A 915 -1.23 26.15 1.21
C PRO A 915 -1.91 27.50 0.97
N ASP A 916 -2.21 27.87 -0.28
CA ASP A 916 -2.89 29.12 -0.63
C ASP A 916 -4.44 29.03 -0.51
N ILE A 917 -4.98 27.87 -0.10
CA ILE A 917 -6.43 27.69 0.12
C ILE A 917 -6.90 28.67 1.20
N ARG A 918 -8.01 29.37 0.94
CA ARG A 918 -8.60 30.35 1.87
C ARG A 918 -9.73 29.70 2.68
N LEU A 919 -10.02 30.25 3.86
CA LEU A 919 -11.12 29.77 4.70
C LEU A 919 -12.47 29.70 3.95
N ALA A 920 -12.77 30.71 3.10
CA ALA A 920 -13.98 30.71 2.30
C ALA A 920 -14.08 29.52 1.34
N ASP A 921 -12.97 29.03 0.80
CA ASP A 921 -12.93 27.92 -0.16
C ASP A 921 -13.30 26.61 0.57
N LEU A 922 -12.63 26.34 1.69
CA LEU A 922 -12.91 25.20 2.58
C LEU A 922 -14.37 25.19 3.04
N ILE A 923 -14.85 26.29 3.64
CA ILE A 923 -16.21 26.36 4.20
C ILE A 923 -17.28 26.25 3.11
N SER A 924 -17.04 26.82 1.93
CA SER A 924 -18.00 26.76 0.83
C SER A 924 -18.17 25.34 0.32
N VAL A 925 -17.06 24.61 0.14
CA VAL A 925 -17.11 23.20 -0.28
C VAL A 925 -17.79 22.34 0.79
N SER A 926 -17.35 22.42 2.06
CA SER A 926 -17.85 21.55 3.13
C SER A 926 -19.35 21.72 3.41
N LEU A 927 -19.92 22.90 3.15
CA LEU A 927 -21.34 23.19 3.40
C LEU A 927 -22.26 23.01 2.19
N SER A 928 -21.72 22.99 0.95
CA SER A 928 -22.56 23.06 -0.25
C SER A 928 -23.44 21.85 -0.49
N MET A 929 -22.99 20.66 -0.10
CA MET A 929 -23.75 19.41 -0.22
C MET A 929 -24.36 18.95 1.11
N LEU A 930 -24.11 19.69 2.19
CA LEU A 930 -24.45 19.29 3.55
C LEU A 930 -25.95 19.42 3.82
N GLY A 931 -26.61 18.28 4.02
CA GLY A 931 -28.05 18.11 4.20
C GLY A 931 -28.82 17.83 2.91
N ASP A 932 -28.11 17.59 1.81
CA ASP A 932 -28.66 17.07 0.54
C ASP A 932 -28.11 15.67 0.23
N GLU A 933 -26.88 15.58 -0.30
CA GLU A 933 -26.21 14.30 -0.57
C GLU A 933 -25.29 13.85 0.57
N VAL A 934 -24.73 14.82 1.31
CA VAL A 934 -23.75 14.61 2.39
C VAL A 934 -24.37 14.97 3.75
N GLU A 935 -24.15 14.14 4.78
CA GLU A 935 -24.69 14.38 6.13
C GLU A 935 -23.63 14.87 7.15
N ALA A 936 -22.35 14.62 6.87
CA ALA A 936 -21.22 15.11 7.66
C ALA A 936 -20.02 15.40 6.76
N ALA A 937 -19.19 16.36 7.17
CA ALA A 937 -17.88 16.58 6.55
C ALA A 937 -16.77 16.78 7.58
N LEU A 938 -15.73 15.97 7.47
CA LEU A 938 -14.60 15.98 8.41
C LEU A 938 -13.38 16.65 7.80
N LEU A 939 -12.72 17.53 8.56
CA LEU A 939 -11.44 18.14 8.19
C LEU A 939 -10.29 17.28 8.73
N ASN A 940 -9.26 17.02 7.91
CA ASN A 940 -8.04 16.37 8.40
C ASN A 940 -7.35 17.24 9.44
N PHE A 941 -6.96 16.61 10.55
CA PHE A 941 -6.30 17.28 11.65
C PHE A 941 -5.09 16.46 12.10
N ASP A 942 -3.91 17.03 11.87
CA ASP A 942 -2.61 16.48 12.23
C ASP A 942 -2.14 17.15 13.54
N LEU A 943 -1.89 16.35 14.58
CA LEU A 943 -1.43 16.84 15.88
C LEU A 943 0.09 16.89 16.02
N THR A 944 0.85 16.43 15.02
CA THR A 944 2.32 16.36 15.05
C THR A 944 3.00 17.57 14.42
N SER A 945 2.29 18.32 13.58
CA SER A 945 2.87 19.40 12.81
C SER A 945 2.89 20.72 13.58
N ASP A 946 4.09 21.30 13.80
CA ASP A 946 4.31 22.67 14.31
C ASP A 946 3.86 23.79 13.34
N ILE A 947 3.06 23.46 12.32
CA ILE A 947 2.64 24.40 11.27
C ILE A 947 1.80 25.53 11.92
N PRO A 948 1.98 26.79 11.50
CA PRO A 948 1.23 27.95 12.00
C PRO A 948 -0.30 27.97 11.69
N GLU A 949 -0.96 26.83 11.42
CA GLU A 949 -2.26 26.75 10.71
C GLU A 949 -3.43 26.16 11.54
N ASN A 950 -3.50 26.45 12.84
CA ASN A 950 -4.67 26.11 13.66
C ASN A 950 -5.88 27.05 13.46
N SER A 951 -5.78 28.03 12.55
CA SER A 951 -6.77 29.10 12.38
C SER A 951 -8.03 28.64 11.61
N PHE A 952 -7.93 27.73 10.64
CA PHE A 952 -9.13 27.16 10.00
C PHE A 952 -9.94 26.29 10.94
N VAL A 953 -9.24 25.54 11.80
CA VAL A 953 -9.81 24.58 12.75
C VAL A 953 -10.78 25.27 13.69
N GLU A 954 -10.45 26.43 14.25
CA GLU A 954 -11.35 27.16 15.17
C GLU A 954 -12.69 27.52 14.50
N CYS A 955 -12.64 28.11 13.31
CA CYS A 955 -13.84 28.47 12.55
C CYS A 955 -14.67 27.23 12.17
N TYR A 956 -13.99 26.18 11.71
CA TYR A 956 -14.61 24.90 11.32
C TYR A 956 -15.32 24.23 12.51
N ALA A 957 -14.67 24.17 13.69
CA ALA A 957 -15.28 23.72 14.94
C ALA A 957 -16.48 24.57 15.33
N GLN A 958 -16.36 25.90 15.30
CA GLN A 958 -17.47 26.78 15.65
C GLN A 958 -18.68 26.49 14.76
N ILE A 959 -18.51 26.44 13.45
CA ILE A 959 -19.59 26.15 12.51
C ILE A 959 -20.18 24.77 12.78
N GLY A 960 -19.34 23.74 12.93
CA GLY A 960 -19.78 22.36 13.22
C GLY A 960 -20.66 22.26 14.45
N ARG A 961 -20.26 22.89 15.56
CA ARG A 961 -21.03 22.97 16.82
C ARG A 961 -22.37 23.67 16.63
N SER A 962 -22.36 24.73 15.84
CA SER A 962 -23.53 25.59 15.64
C SER A 962 -24.56 25.03 14.66
N ILE A 963 -24.21 24.05 13.83
CA ILE A 963 -25.14 23.43 12.87
C ILE A 963 -25.49 21.97 13.19
N ALA A 964 -24.76 21.31 14.08
CA ALA A 964 -25.01 19.92 14.46
C ALA A 964 -26.48 19.70 14.88
N GLY A 965 -27.16 18.73 14.24
CA GLY A 965 -28.56 18.42 14.51
C GLY A 965 -29.57 19.45 13.98
N MET A 966 -29.14 20.42 13.16
CA MET A 966 -30.03 21.40 12.51
C MET A 966 -30.40 20.98 11.09
N SER A 967 -31.52 21.48 10.57
CA SER A 967 -31.93 21.25 9.17
C SER A 967 -31.50 22.43 8.29
N PRO A 968 -31.10 22.18 7.03
CA PRO A 968 -30.75 23.23 6.08
C PRO A 968 -31.98 24.06 5.65
N TYR A 969 -31.76 25.34 5.39
CA TYR A 969 -32.75 26.29 4.88
C TYR A 969 -32.34 26.80 3.50
N VAL A 970 -33.32 27.01 2.64
CA VAL A 970 -33.06 27.63 1.33
C VAL A 970 -32.83 29.12 1.50
N LEU A 971 -31.69 29.62 1.03
CA LEU A 971 -31.42 31.04 0.86
C LEU A 971 -31.61 31.42 -0.60
N SER A 972 -32.45 32.41 -0.88
CA SER A 972 -32.62 32.94 -2.23
C SER A 972 -31.93 34.29 -2.39
N SER A 973 -31.18 34.45 -3.48
CA SER A 973 -30.66 35.73 -3.93
C SER A 973 -31.56 36.30 -5.04
N ASN A 974 -31.90 37.59 -4.93
CA ASN A 974 -32.69 38.30 -5.96
C ASN A 974 -31.82 38.91 -7.08
N TYR A 975 -30.50 38.73 -7.02
CA TYR A 975 -29.52 39.27 -7.98
C TYR A 975 -28.50 38.19 -8.35
N GLU A 976 -28.04 38.19 -9.60
CA GLU A 976 -26.82 37.46 -9.99
C GLU A 976 -25.66 38.06 -9.20
N GLN A 977 -25.05 37.25 -8.34
CA GLN A 977 -23.92 37.65 -7.53
C GLN A 977 -22.72 36.84 -7.98
N GLU A 978 -21.76 37.52 -8.59
CA GLU A 978 -20.45 36.94 -8.83
C GLU A 978 -19.77 36.90 -7.45
N ASN A 979 -19.74 35.73 -6.80
CA ASN A 979 -18.72 35.32 -5.81
C ASN A 979 -19.01 35.52 -4.30
N ILE A 980 -20.27 35.69 -3.86
CA ILE A 980 -20.64 35.52 -2.44
C ILE A 980 -21.63 34.36 -2.31
N ILE A 981 -21.39 33.45 -1.38
CA ILE A 981 -22.28 32.34 -1.04
C ILE A 981 -22.73 32.42 0.42
N ALA A 982 -23.93 31.92 0.71
CA ALA A 982 -24.45 31.89 2.05
C ALA A 982 -25.21 30.58 2.32
N PHE A 983 -25.05 30.05 3.54
CA PHE A 983 -25.68 28.84 4.03
C PHE A 983 -26.49 29.17 5.28
N ALA A 984 -27.62 28.48 5.49
CA ALA A 984 -28.42 28.67 6.69
C ALA A 984 -28.94 27.33 7.23
N TYR A 985 -28.81 27.16 8.54
CA TYR A 985 -29.27 25.99 9.28
C TYR A 985 -30.14 26.42 10.44
N GLY A 986 -31.08 25.56 10.84
CA GLY A 986 -31.91 25.85 12.00
C GLY A 986 -32.60 24.66 12.63
N SER A 987 -32.77 24.75 13.94
CA SER A 987 -33.61 23.87 14.74
C SER A 987 -34.53 24.73 15.61
N GLU A 988 -35.83 24.44 15.58
CA GLU A 988 -36.87 25.23 16.27
C GLU A 988 -36.72 26.75 16.01
N ASN A 989 -36.32 27.52 17.04
CA ASN A 989 -36.09 28.97 16.98
C ASN A 989 -34.61 29.36 16.75
N LYS A 990 -33.66 28.43 16.89
CA LYS A 990 -32.23 28.69 16.67
C LYS A 990 -31.90 28.73 15.18
N ARG A 991 -31.09 29.69 14.77
CA ARG A 991 -30.57 29.80 13.40
C ARG A 991 -29.07 30.08 13.42
N THR A 992 -28.39 29.48 12.46
CA THR A 992 -26.99 29.71 12.14
C THR A 992 -26.92 30.06 10.66
N ILE A 993 -26.31 31.19 10.32
CA ILE A 993 -26.13 31.67 8.95
C ILE A 993 -24.65 31.89 8.72
N ILE A 994 -24.11 31.27 7.67
CA ILE A 994 -22.71 31.35 7.28
C ILE A 994 -22.66 32.08 5.94
N ILE A 995 -21.72 33.01 5.78
CA ILE A 995 -21.53 33.77 4.54
C ILE A 995 -20.05 33.75 4.19
N ALA A 996 -19.71 33.32 2.97
CA ALA A 996 -18.34 33.21 2.49
C ALA A 996 -18.13 34.07 1.23
N ASN A 997 -16.98 34.74 1.15
CA ASN A 997 -16.60 35.58 0.01
C ASN A 997 -15.50 34.90 -0.80
N LEU A 998 -15.85 34.38 -1.97
CA LEU A 998 -14.95 33.69 -2.89
C LEU A 998 -14.11 34.65 -3.74
N SER A 999 -14.44 35.95 -3.76
CA SER A 999 -13.72 36.92 -4.58
C SER A 999 -12.43 37.44 -3.94
N ASP A 1000 -11.54 37.96 -4.80
CA ASP A 1000 -10.31 38.65 -4.39
C ASP A 1000 -10.54 40.08 -3.88
N SER A 1001 -11.79 40.50 -3.72
CA SER A 1001 -12.16 41.85 -3.28
C SER A 1001 -13.14 41.80 -2.13
N SER A 1002 -13.16 42.84 -1.29
CA SER A 1002 -14.13 42.90 -0.22
C SER A 1002 -15.54 43.07 -0.78
N ALA A 1003 -16.49 42.34 -0.21
CA ALA A 1003 -17.85 42.28 -0.71
C ALA A 1003 -18.86 42.64 0.38
N SER A 1004 -19.95 43.30 0.00
CA SER A 1004 -21.00 43.71 0.94
C SER A 1004 -22.21 42.82 0.80
N CYS A 1005 -22.77 42.33 1.89
CA CYS A 1005 -23.99 41.51 1.87
C CYS A 1005 -25.00 41.91 2.95
N GLN A 1006 -26.25 41.49 2.77
CA GLN A 1006 -27.35 41.72 3.69
C GLN A 1006 -28.30 40.53 3.69
N ILE A 1007 -28.68 40.07 4.89
CA ILE A 1007 -29.75 39.08 5.08
C ILE A 1007 -31.09 39.81 5.30
N LEU A 1008 -32.11 39.38 4.57
CA LEU A 1008 -33.47 39.90 4.60
C LEU A 1008 -34.42 38.88 5.26
N ASN A 1009 -35.60 39.37 5.68
CA ASN A 1009 -36.70 38.56 6.24
C ASN A 1009 -36.40 37.82 7.57
N ILE A 1010 -35.38 38.26 8.31
CA ILE A 1010 -35.06 37.77 9.67
C ILE A 1010 -34.68 38.96 10.57
N ASP A 1011 -35.12 38.94 11.84
CA ASP A 1011 -34.66 39.92 12.85
C ASP A 1011 -33.34 39.43 13.47
N LEU A 1012 -32.25 40.04 13.03
CA LEU A 1012 -30.90 39.71 13.46
C LEU A 1012 -30.52 40.28 14.83
N LYS A 1013 -31.42 41.05 15.48
CA LYS A 1013 -31.10 41.67 16.78
C LYS A 1013 -30.90 40.62 17.87
N GLY A 1014 -29.70 40.59 18.45
CA GLY A 1014 -29.31 39.66 19.50
C GLY A 1014 -28.58 38.42 19.00
N PHE A 1015 -28.39 38.27 17.69
CA PHE A 1015 -27.47 37.27 17.14
C PHE A 1015 -26.03 37.65 17.49
N GLN A 1016 -25.22 36.63 17.75
CA GLN A 1016 -23.76 36.72 17.79
C GLN A 1016 -23.24 36.71 16.35
N GLN A 1017 -22.29 37.58 16.03
CA GLN A 1017 -21.58 37.62 14.76
C GLN A 1017 -20.09 37.40 15.01
N SER A 1018 -19.47 36.51 14.26
CA SER A 1018 -18.02 36.28 14.20
C SER A 1018 -17.53 36.57 12.78
N PHE A 1019 -16.45 37.34 12.65
CA PHE A 1019 -15.79 37.65 11.38
C PHE A 1019 -14.41 37.00 11.33
N TYR A 1020 -14.16 36.25 10.26
CA TYR A 1020 -12.89 35.58 9.99
C TYR A 1020 -12.28 36.12 8.70
N ASP A 1021 -10.95 36.19 8.66
CA ASP A 1021 -10.21 36.51 7.42
C ASP A 1021 -9.94 35.26 6.56
N ALA A 1022 -9.15 35.44 5.50
CA ALA A 1022 -8.80 34.36 4.57
C ALA A 1022 -7.94 33.27 5.20
N ASN A 1023 -7.15 33.60 6.23
CA ASN A 1023 -6.31 32.66 6.96
C ASN A 1023 -7.08 32.00 8.12
N GLY A 1024 -8.32 32.40 8.38
CA GLY A 1024 -9.15 31.86 9.44
C GLY A 1024 -8.95 32.53 10.80
N GLU A 1025 -8.23 33.64 10.88
CA GLU A 1025 -8.09 34.38 12.15
C GLU A 1025 -9.41 35.09 12.49
N LEU A 1026 -9.85 34.97 13.76
CA LEU A 1026 -11.02 35.69 14.26
C LEU A 1026 -10.70 37.18 14.43
N LEU A 1027 -11.28 38.02 13.57
CA LEU A 1027 -11.07 39.48 13.57
C LEU A 1027 -11.99 40.22 14.55
N GLU A 1028 -13.27 39.83 14.59
CA GLU A 1028 -14.27 40.47 15.44
C GLU A 1028 -15.34 39.47 15.88
N GLN A 1029 -15.68 39.51 17.17
CA GLN A 1029 -16.86 38.84 17.70
C GLN A 1029 -17.73 39.83 18.48
N SER A 1030 -19.01 39.97 18.10
CA SER A 1030 -19.91 40.93 18.74
C SER A 1030 -21.38 40.51 18.67
N VAL A 1031 -22.25 41.14 19.48
CA VAL A 1031 -23.71 40.89 19.46
C VAL A 1031 -24.41 41.98 18.66
N MET A 1032 -25.22 41.57 17.69
CA MET A 1032 -25.95 42.46 16.81
C MET A 1032 -27.00 43.31 17.54
N LYS A 1033 -26.88 44.64 17.43
CA LYS A 1033 -27.78 45.61 18.08
C LYS A 1033 -28.96 46.04 17.21
N LEU A 1034 -28.83 45.90 15.89
CA LEU A 1034 -29.80 46.32 14.89
C LEU A 1034 -30.45 45.09 14.23
N SER A 1035 -31.69 45.24 13.78
CA SER A 1035 -32.43 44.18 13.09
C SER A 1035 -32.05 44.02 11.61
N LYS A 1036 -31.42 45.05 11.02
CA LYS A 1036 -30.92 45.06 9.64
C LYS A 1036 -29.51 45.65 9.63
N THR A 1037 -28.55 44.86 9.16
CA THR A 1037 -27.14 45.24 9.07
C THR A 1037 -26.63 44.86 7.68
N VAL A 1038 -25.74 45.68 7.11
CA VAL A 1038 -24.95 45.32 5.92
C VAL A 1038 -23.59 44.85 6.43
N PHE A 1039 -23.19 43.65 6.04
CA PHE A 1039 -21.91 43.05 6.40
C PHE A 1039 -20.89 43.34 5.32
N SER A 1040 -19.67 43.72 5.70
CA SER A 1040 -18.53 43.81 4.80
C SER A 1040 -17.63 42.60 5.05
N ILE A 1041 -17.49 41.74 4.06
CA ILE A 1041 -16.72 40.49 4.14
C ILE A 1041 -15.41 40.71 3.39
N LEU A 1042 -14.29 40.34 4.02
CA LEU A 1042 -12.97 40.42 3.39
C LEU A 1042 -12.82 39.38 2.27
N PRO A 1043 -11.90 39.58 1.31
CA PRO A 1043 -11.54 38.54 0.34
C PRO A 1043 -11.19 37.23 1.05
N GLY A 1044 -11.72 36.11 0.58
CA GLY A 1044 -11.48 34.78 1.19
C GLY A 1044 -12.03 34.59 2.62
N GLY A 1045 -12.69 35.60 3.20
CA GLY A 1045 -13.17 35.58 4.59
C GLY A 1045 -14.58 35.01 4.75
N VAL A 1046 -14.91 34.70 6.01
CA VAL A 1046 -16.18 34.08 6.41
C VAL A 1046 -16.84 34.87 7.55
N VAL A 1047 -18.18 34.97 7.51
CA VAL A 1047 -19.00 35.53 8.59
C VAL A 1047 -19.96 34.48 9.09
N VAL A 1048 -19.98 34.27 10.41
CA VAL A 1048 -20.89 33.34 11.08
C VAL A 1048 -21.85 34.12 11.97
N LEU A 1049 -23.17 33.91 11.78
CA LEU A 1049 -24.24 34.56 12.53
C LEU A 1049 -25.08 33.52 13.28
N GLU A 1050 -25.13 33.62 14.60
CA GLU A 1050 -25.81 32.63 15.46
C GLU A 1050 -26.82 33.31 16.38
N GLY A 1051 -28.05 32.81 16.44
CA GLY A 1051 -29.04 33.40 17.32
C GLY A 1051 -30.42 32.75 17.29
N ASN A 1052 -31.35 33.35 18.03
CA ASN A 1052 -32.74 32.91 18.08
C ASN A 1052 -33.62 33.87 17.27
N VAL A 1053 -34.42 33.31 16.37
CA VAL A 1053 -35.51 34.04 15.69
C VAL A 1053 -36.68 34.16 16.64
N LYS A 1054 -37.28 35.36 16.69
CA LYS A 1054 -38.42 35.69 17.54
C LYS A 1054 -39.77 35.48 16.87
#